data_AF-A0A132B7Y9-F1
#
_entry.id   AF-A0A132B7Y9-F1
#
_cell.length_a   1.000
_cell.length_b   1.000
_cell.length_c   1.000
_cell.angle_alpha   90.00
_cell.angle_beta   90.00
_cell.angle_gamma   90.00
#
_symmetry.space_group_name_H-M   'P 1'
#
loop_
_entity.id
_entity.type
_entity.pdbx_description
1 polymer ?
#
loop_
_entity_poly.entity_id
_entity_poly.type
_entity_poly.pdbx_seq_one_letter_code
_entity_poly.pdbx_strand_id
1 'polypeptide(L)'
;MSSLNSGGGGSGRSIFPKGPSFTLENFSNKDFIVRDFVEDLAESAVPVNRRSGPAHQAFDPKPLIRTFENALSQLATLSDELGERETDLLTSVRRAEIQHDQTLETLGRKLDQSIDSFETLDVTLNNPNGANGNDRNGRSDGGGMVAVQIGERLEDLDKQRRRALDANFLIQCWLEVSEAGELTSLEDMIRRQGSGENKVRCAIIARQLMRMSQRLDPQSWSQTNGKKVNGVTNGVVGYRNNNTRELIEKFSETLEKDLLKQFDDSYRRQNFDDMLECAKVLHDFNGGASVVALFVNQHQFFIDRSQLITDEVTTDNETWEKLADPDSDPPGVEPSLQSLIDEIRVVMQDESFIIKRAFPYYDVVLTKFIQRIFQQSIQQRLEMVLEKADTISSLAFLRSLHASRSYINNLIEDLKAHGLTEHPEPCSAQTALSLDQQLDELFVPYLVGNSYIDRERKSLEELYSSLLFKYTIYHSRRKKVPTGFMASLAQQGTQLLATAKDAYIDRLDSSELTPTQKAMMLRVAGLRDTDPNKNKNEIEVTDEDGVLSVPNAKRMLKWLAEGVRRALELGSGSDTPKDVSALLNLLLTSIGQVYIETSLDAAADSAAAQETLKVEPDLAYLPSLQPAITITNIMSRFINTVLIRLAESNTTVRRSMELQTKQGVERIESKTNNIIRSTLTVVLNWVTKLLAGQKRADFRPKDSDLEGGRYFETLQTATCLSICTFLNRVASLSAQAIDGQNLEILSSELAMSIRDLLFEHFKKFNVNATGGLMVTKDISKYTSTLKDWPLTKEAEGSVEVLSEIGNLFIIGPEALRDRSRTIQPGGAGKKLQKADFRAFVLKRDDSGSVGVQSVLAGL
;
A
#
# COMPACT_ATOMS: atom_id res chain seq x y z
N MET A 1 -36.61 -12.14 -33.88
CA MET A 1 -37.81 -12.95 -34.18
C MET A 1 -37.58 -14.36 -33.65
N SER A 2 -38.47 -14.83 -32.76
CA SER A 2 -38.87 -16.23 -32.48
C SER A 2 -37.80 -17.35 -32.58
N SER A 3 -37.52 -18.13 -31.54
CA SER A 3 -38.50 -18.90 -30.77
C SER A 3 -37.87 -19.59 -29.56
N LEU A 4 -38.63 -19.65 -28.47
CA LEU A 4 -38.45 -20.54 -27.34
C LEU A 4 -38.70 -21.99 -27.78
N ASN A 5 -37.83 -22.92 -27.39
CA ASN A 5 -38.24 -24.31 -27.23
C ASN A 5 -37.47 -24.97 -26.07
N SER A 6 -38.18 -25.19 -24.97
CA SER A 6 -37.78 -26.01 -23.84
C SER A 6 -37.89 -27.49 -24.19
N GLY A 7 -36.78 -28.22 -24.19
CA GLY A 7 -36.74 -29.67 -24.29
C GLY A 7 -35.80 -30.23 -23.24
N GLY A 8 -36.35 -30.71 -22.12
CA GLY A 8 -35.62 -31.44 -21.10
C GLY A 8 -35.11 -32.77 -21.66
N GLY A 9 -33.79 -32.86 -21.84
CA GLY A 9 -33.06 -34.11 -22.09
C GLY A 9 -32.14 -34.37 -20.91
N GLY A 10 -32.44 -35.42 -20.13
CA GLY A 10 -31.60 -35.86 -19.02
C GLY A 10 -30.18 -36.16 -19.50
N SER A 11 -29.22 -35.32 -19.10
CA SER A 11 -27.81 -35.58 -19.33
C SER A 11 -27.33 -36.59 -18.29
N GLY A 12 -27.04 -37.81 -18.75
CA GLY A 12 -26.20 -38.72 -17.99
C GLY A 12 -24.90 -38.00 -17.63
N ARG A 13 -24.71 -37.73 -16.34
CA ARG A 13 -23.46 -37.17 -15.81
C ARG A 13 -22.31 -38.06 -16.30
N SER A 14 -21.43 -37.52 -17.15
CA SER A 14 -20.19 -38.21 -17.49
C SER A 14 -19.44 -38.49 -16.19
N ILE A 15 -19.02 -39.74 -16.00
CA ILE A 15 -18.37 -40.24 -14.79
C ILE A 15 -17.02 -39.56 -14.53
N PHE A 16 -16.55 -38.72 -15.45
CA PHE A 16 -15.30 -37.96 -15.37
C PHE A 16 -15.55 -36.47 -15.65
N PRO A 17 -14.87 -35.56 -14.95
CA PRO A 17 -15.00 -34.13 -15.16
C PRO A 17 -14.50 -33.77 -16.57
N LYS A 18 -15.28 -32.99 -17.32
CA LYS A 18 -14.77 -32.32 -18.52
C LYS A 18 -13.72 -31.31 -18.05
N GLY A 19 -12.51 -31.39 -18.60
CA GLY A 19 -11.45 -30.41 -18.35
C GLY A 19 -11.86 -28.99 -18.77
N PRO A 20 -11.11 -27.96 -18.35
CA PRO A 20 -11.41 -26.56 -18.67
C PRO A 20 -11.50 -26.33 -20.18
N SER A 21 -12.39 -25.43 -20.60
CA SER A 21 -12.55 -25.00 -22.00
C SER A 21 -11.76 -23.72 -22.26
N PHE A 22 -11.01 -23.66 -23.35
CA PHE A 22 -10.19 -22.50 -23.70
C PHE A 22 -10.85 -21.63 -24.78
N THR A 23 -10.64 -20.32 -24.70
CA THR A 23 -11.01 -19.34 -25.73
C THR A 23 -9.77 -18.59 -26.19
N LEU A 24 -9.86 -17.95 -27.35
CA LEU A 24 -8.75 -17.20 -27.96
C LEU A 24 -8.28 -16.02 -27.09
N GLU A 25 -9.18 -15.43 -26.30
CA GLU A 25 -8.91 -14.33 -25.36
C GLU A 25 -8.00 -14.76 -24.19
N ASN A 26 -8.03 -16.03 -23.79
CA ASN A 26 -7.17 -16.55 -22.72
C ASN A 26 -5.68 -16.53 -23.12
N PHE A 27 -5.40 -16.57 -24.43
CA PHE A 27 -4.04 -16.55 -24.97
C PHE A 27 -3.60 -15.17 -25.47
N SER A 28 -4.51 -14.18 -25.51
CA SER A 28 -4.20 -12.82 -25.97
C SER A 28 -3.73 -11.87 -24.86
N ASN A 29 -3.72 -12.31 -23.60
CA ASN A 29 -3.27 -11.50 -22.47
C ASN A 29 -1.73 -11.41 -22.46
N LYS A 30 -1.17 -10.20 -22.24
CA LYS A 30 0.28 -9.95 -22.21
C LYS A 30 1.00 -10.68 -21.06
N ASP A 31 0.26 -11.07 -20.03
CA ASP A 31 0.76 -11.79 -18.86
C ASP A 31 0.65 -13.33 -18.99
N PHE A 32 0.34 -13.85 -20.17
CA PHE A 32 0.24 -15.30 -20.39
C PHE A 32 1.62 -15.99 -20.30
N ILE A 33 1.80 -16.83 -19.29
CA ILE A 33 3.01 -17.64 -19.08
C ILE A 33 2.67 -19.11 -19.34
N VAL A 34 3.34 -19.71 -20.34
CA VAL A 34 3.13 -21.10 -20.76
C VAL A 34 3.31 -22.10 -19.61
N ARG A 35 4.29 -21.84 -18.73
CA ARG A 35 4.56 -22.72 -17.58
C ARG A 35 3.39 -22.76 -16.62
N ASP A 36 2.86 -21.60 -16.27
CA ASP A 36 1.80 -21.46 -15.27
C ASP A 36 0.49 -22.06 -15.83
N PHE A 37 0.23 -21.91 -17.14
CA PHE A 37 -0.86 -22.60 -17.84
C PHE A 37 -0.76 -24.14 -17.77
N VAL A 38 0.45 -24.70 -17.95
CA VAL A 38 0.67 -26.16 -17.86
C VAL A 38 0.55 -26.64 -16.41
N GLU A 39 0.98 -25.85 -15.44
CA GLU A 39 0.83 -26.14 -14.01
C GLU A 39 -0.65 -26.17 -13.59
N ASP A 40 -1.45 -25.18 -14.00
CA ASP A 40 -2.90 -25.14 -13.74
C ASP A 40 -3.64 -26.33 -14.39
N LEU A 41 -3.23 -26.71 -15.61
CA LEU A 41 -3.79 -27.86 -16.31
C LEU A 41 -3.44 -29.19 -15.63
N ALA A 42 -2.24 -29.28 -15.05
CA ALA A 42 -1.80 -30.45 -14.29
C ALA A 42 -2.50 -30.52 -12.93
N GLU A 43 -2.70 -29.40 -12.25
CA GLU A 43 -3.37 -29.32 -10.95
C GLU A 43 -4.87 -29.66 -11.08
N SER A 44 -5.53 -29.16 -12.12
CA SER A 44 -6.94 -29.50 -12.42
C SER A 44 -7.17 -30.96 -12.81
N ALA A 45 -6.12 -31.68 -13.22
CA ALA A 45 -6.19 -33.11 -13.55
C ALA A 45 -6.15 -34.03 -12.33
N VAL A 46 -5.79 -33.52 -11.14
CA VAL A 46 -5.75 -34.28 -9.88
C VAL A 46 -7.09 -34.16 -9.16
N PRO A 47 -7.86 -35.26 -8.97
CA PRO A 47 -9.14 -35.19 -8.27
C PRO A 47 -8.96 -34.81 -6.79
N VAL A 48 -9.73 -33.82 -6.32
CA VAL A 48 -9.70 -33.29 -4.93
C VAL A 48 -10.04 -34.34 -3.85
N ASN A 49 -10.66 -35.46 -4.21
CA ASN A 49 -11.09 -36.51 -3.27
C ASN A 49 -10.10 -37.69 -3.12
N ARG A 50 -8.85 -37.42 -2.72
CA ARG A 50 -7.89 -38.44 -2.26
C ARG A 50 -7.43 -38.23 -0.81
N ARG A 51 -8.36 -37.94 0.11
CA ARG A 51 -8.04 -37.77 1.55
C ARG A 51 -8.30 -38.98 2.44
N SER A 52 -8.59 -40.16 1.90
CA SER A 52 -8.79 -41.38 2.70
C SER A 52 -8.17 -42.63 2.04
N GLY A 53 -6.85 -42.76 2.14
CA GLY A 53 -6.12 -43.98 1.77
C GLY A 53 -4.63 -43.91 2.17
N PRO A 54 -3.97 -45.04 2.48
CA PRO A 54 -2.62 -45.05 3.01
C PRO A 54 -1.58 -44.50 2.01
N ALA A 55 -0.54 -43.86 2.56
CA ALA A 55 0.35 -42.87 1.93
C ALA A 55 1.30 -43.34 0.80
N HIS A 56 1.06 -44.49 0.17
CA HIS A 56 1.79 -44.90 -1.04
C HIS A 56 0.87 -45.61 -2.03
N GLN A 57 0.16 -44.82 -2.85
CA GLN A 57 -0.43 -45.31 -4.11
C GLN A 57 0.42 -44.82 -5.28
N ALA A 58 0.72 -45.73 -6.21
CA ALA A 58 1.46 -45.43 -7.43
C ALA A 58 0.77 -44.30 -8.22
N PHE A 59 1.60 -43.41 -8.78
CA PHE A 59 1.16 -42.35 -9.69
C PHE A 59 0.32 -42.94 -10.84
N ASP A 60 -0.92 -42.48 -11.00
CA ASP A 60 -1.78 -42.87 -12.12
C ASP A 60 -1.70 -41.78 -13.20
N PRO A 61 -1.03 -42.02 -14.34
CA PRO A 61 -0.86 -41.02 -15.38
C PRO A 61 -2.14 -40.82 -16.22
N LYS A 62 -3.14 -41.71 -16.13
CA LYS A 62 -4.29 -41.70 -17.05
C LYS A 62 -5.14 -40.44 -17.01
N PRO A 63 -5.43 -39.82 -15.84
CA PRO A 63 -6.18 -38.56 -15.78
C PRO A 63 -5.42 -37.40 -16.44
N LEU A 64 -4.12 -37.28 -16.19
CA LEU A 64 -3.25 -36.26 -16.78
C LEU A 64 -3.15 -36.41 -18.30
N ILE A 65 -2.96 -37.64 -18.79
CA ILE A 65 -2.92 -37.90 -20.24
C ILE A 65 -4.21 -37.44 -20.89
N ARG A 66 -5.37 -37.74 -20.31
CA ARG A 66 -6.67 -37.35 -20.87
C ARG A 66 -6.94 -35.85 -20.82
N THR A 67 -6.51 -35.15 -19.77
CA THR A 67 -6.65 -33.69 -19.71
C THR A 67 -5.76 -33.01 -20.73
N PHE A 68 -4.52 -33.47 -20.89
CA PHE A 68 -3.62 -32.98 -21.95
C PHE A 68 -4.13 -33.32 -23.35
N GLU A 69 -4.66 -34.52 -23.59
CA GLU A 69 -5.26 -34.90 -24.88
C GLU A 69 -6.48 -34.02 -25.23
N ASN A 70 -7.34 -33.75 -24.25
CA ASN A 70 -8.49 -32.86 -24.45
C ASN A 70 -8.03 -31.41 -24.73
N ALA A 71 -7.04 -30.92 -23.97
CA ALA A 71 -6.47 -29.60 -24.21
C ALA A 71 -5.81 -29.48 -25.59
N LEU A 72 -5.05 -30.50 -26.01
CA LEU A 72 -4.47 -30.58 -27.35
C LEU A 72 -5.55 -30.59 -28.43
N SER A 73 -6.65 -31.33 -28.23
CA SER A 73 -7.75 -31.35 -29.20
C SER A 73 -8.44 -29.99 -29.34
N GLN A 74 -8.64 -29.26 -28.23
CA GLN A 74 -9.23 -27.92 -28.26
C GLN A 74 -8.28 -26.89 -28.86
N LEU A 75 -6.99 -26.98 -28.56
CA LEU A 75 -5.96 -26.14 -29.17
C LEU A 75 -5.83 -26.38 -30.68
N ALA A 76 -5.97 -27.63 -31.12
CA ALA A 76 -6.02 -27.95 -32.55
C ALA A 76 -7.21 -27.28 -33.23
N THR A 77 -8.41 -27.36 -32.65
CA THR A 77 -9.59 -26.68 -33.17
C THR A 77 -9.42 -25.15 -33.21
N LEU A 78 -8.89 -24.56 -32.14
CA LEU A 78 -8.60 -23.11 -32.09
C LEU A 78 -7.53 -22.70 -33.11
N SER A 79 -6.54 -23.56 -33.35
CA SER A 79 -5.51 -23.35 -34.39
C SER A 79 -6.13 -23.41 -35.78
N ASP A 80 -7.06 -24.33 -36.03
CA ASP A 80 -7.78 -24.44 -37.29
C ASP A 80 -8.68 -23.22 -37.52
N GLU A 81 -9.40 -22.75 -36.50
CA GLU A 81 -10.20 -21.51 -36.55
C GLU A 81 -9.35 -20.26 -36.79
N LEU A 82 -8.15 -20.20 -36.19
CA LEU A 82 -7.18 -19.14 -36.44
C LEU A 82 -6.65 -19.18 -37.88
N GLY A 83 -6.34 -20.37 -38.38
CA GLY A 83 -5.92 -20.59 -39.76
C GLY A 83 -7.01 -20.16 -40.75
N GLU A 84 -8.27 -20.50 -40.48
CA GLU A 84 -9.41 -20.08 -41.32
C GLU A 84 -9.54 -18.56 -41.32
N ARG A 85 -9.52 -17.91 -40.14
CA ARG A 85 -9.54 -16.43 -40.06
C ARG A 85 -8.35 -15.77 -40.76
N GLU A 86 -7.16 -16.34 -40.64
CA GLU A 86 -5.96 -15.86 -41.33
C GLU A 86 -6.15 -15.96 -42.85
N THR A 87 -6.67 -17.08 -43.34
CA THR A 87 -6.95 -17.25 -44.78
C THR A 87 -8.05 -16.30 -45.27
N ASP A 88 -9.09 -16.05 -44.48
CA ASP A 88 -10.15 -15.08 -44.80
C ASP A 88 -9.59 -13.65 -44.86
N LEU A 89 -8.74 -13.28 -43.89
CA LEU A 89 -8.09 -11.97 -43.89
C LEU A 89 -7.11 -11.84 -45.06
N LEU A 90 -6.29 -12.85 -45.34
CA LEU A 90 -5.36 -12.85 -46.48
C LEU A 90 -6.10 -12.78 -47.81
N THR A 91 -7.23 -13.48 -47.96
CA THR A 91 -8.04 -13.39 -49.17
C THR A 91 -8.74 -12.03 -49.31
N SER A 92 -9.21 -11.44 -48.20
CA SER A 92 -9.75 -10.07 -48.17
C SER A 92 -8.69 -9.03 -48.54
N VAL A 93 -7.49 -9.13 -47.95
CA VAL A 93 -6.35 -8.27 -48.26
C VAL A 93 -5.95 -8.42 -49.71
N ARG A 94 -5.79 -9.65 -50.22
CA ARG A 94 -5.46 -9.90 -51.62
C ARG A 94 -6.52 -9.37 -52.58
N ARG A 95 -7.81 -9.44 -52.20
CA ARG A 95 -8.90 -8.84 -52.99
C ARG A 95 -8.81 -7.33 -53.00
N ALA A 96 -8.52 -6.72 -51.85
CA ALA A 96 -8.30 -5.28 -51.73
C ALA A 96 -7.06 -4.82 -52.50
N GLU A 97 -5.96 -5.58 -52.47
CA GLU A 97 -4.75 -5.36 -53.26
C GLU A 97 -5.03 -5.44 -54.76
N ILE A 98 -5.72 -6.49 -55.22
CA ILE A 98 -6.11 -6.60 -56.65
C ILE A 98 -7.01 -5.43 -57.05
N GLN A 99 -7.95 -5.03 -56.20
CA GLN A 99 -8.80 -3.87 -56.47
C GLN A 99 -7.97 -2.58 -56.49
N HIS A 100 -7.00 -2.45 -55.59
CA HIS A 100 -6.08 -1.32 -55.53
C HIS A 100 -5.19 -1.26 -56.78
N ASP A 101 -4.60 -2.38 -57.19
CA ASP A 101 -3.78 -2.50 -58.40
C ASP A 101 -4.60 -2.21 -59.66
N GLN A 102 -5.85 -2.70 -59.74
CA GLN A 102 -6.76 -2.32 -60.82
C GLN A 102 -7.04 -0.82 -60.81
N THR A 103 -7.28 -0.22 -59.64
CA THR A 103 -7.46 1.23 -59.56
C THR A 103 -6.18 1.97 -59.92
N LEU A 104 -4.99 1.49 -59.55
CA LEU A 104 -3.70 2.07 -59.91
C LEU A 104 -3.41 1.95 -61.40
N GLU A 105 -3.75 0.84 -62.03
CA GLU A 105 -3.62 0.67 -63.49
C GLU A 105 -4.62 1.56 -64.23
N THR A 106 -5.84 1.69 -63.70
CA THR A 106 -6.86 2.59 -64.28
C THR A 106 -6.47 4.05 -64.08
N LEU A 107 -5.97 4.42 -62.91
CA LEU A 107 -5.43 5.75 -62.64
C LEU A 107 -4.16 6.00 -63.45
N GLY A 108 -3.30 5.01 -63.61
CA GLY A 108 -2.07 5.06 -64.41
C GLY A 108 -2.41 5.31 -65.88
N ARG A 109 -3.34 4.55 -66.45
CA ARG A 109 -3.86 4.81 -67.81
C ARG A 109 -4.52 6.18 -67.93
N LYS A 110 -5.31 6.60 -66.93
CA LYS A 110 -5.90 7.94 -66.91
C LYS A 110 -4.83 9.02 -66.78
N LEU A 111 -3.77 8.76 -66.04
CA LEU A 111 -2.64 9.66 -65.85
C LEU A 111 -1.83 9.75 -67.13
N ASP A 112 -1.48 8.63 -67.76
CA ASP A 112 -0.79 8.58 -69.06
C ASP A 112 -1.64 9.27 -70.13
N GLN A 113 -2.94 9.00 -70.18
CA GLN A 113 -3.87 9.69 -71.07
C GLN A 113 -3.97 11.18 -70.76
N SER A 114 -3.87 11.55 -69.48
CA SER A 114 -3.83 12.94 -69.04
C SER A 114 -2.48 13.58 -69.35
N ILE A 115 -1.36 12.85 -69.29
CA ILE A 115 -0.01 13.28 -69.65
C ILE A 115 0.08 13.44 -71.16
N ASP A 116 -0.41 12.51 -71.96
CA ASP A 116 -0.55 12.65 -73.42
C ASP A 116 -1.44 13.83 -73.77
N SER A 117 -2.56 14.01 -73.06
CA SER A 117 -3.43 15.17 -73.24
C SER A 117 -2.73 16.47 -72.84
N PHE A 118 -1.84 16.43 -71.84
CA PHE A 118 -1.08 17.56 -71.36
C PHE A 118 0.12 17.85 -72.26
N GLU A 119 0.77 16.85 -72.83
CA GLU A 119 1.89 16.98 -73.77
C GLU A 119 1.36 17.46 -75.13
N THR A 120 0.19 16.98 -75.56
CA THR A 120 -0.53 17.58 -76.70
C THR A 120 -0.98 19.01 -76.39
N LEU A 121 -1.48 19.28 -75.18
CA LEU A 121 -1.80 20.65 -74.76
C LEU A 121 -0.54 21.52 -74.74
N ASP A 122 0.56 21.05 -74.19
CA ASP A 122 1.83 21.75 -74.01
C ASP A 122 2.50 22.00 -75.36
N VAL A 123 2.43 21.06 -76.31
CA VAL A 123 2.83 21.28 -77.71
C VAL A 123 1.93 22.32 -78.39
N THR A 124 0.61 22.31 -78.15
CA THR A 124 -0.28 23.38 -78.66
C THR A 124 -0.11 24.73 -77.95
N LEU A 125 0.38 24.71 -76.70
CA LEU A 125 0.60 25.88 -75.85
C LEU A 125 1.94 26.56 -76.12
N ASN A 126 2.99 25.76 -76.39
CA ASN A 126 4.37 26.18 -76.56
C ASN A 126 4.77 26.39 -78.03
N ASN A 127 3.95 25.99 -79.02
CA ASN A 127 4.29 26.19 -80.43
C ASN A 127 3.90 27.61 -80.92
N PRO A 128 4.86 28.53 -81.15
CA PRO A 128 4.55 29.92 -81.47
C PRO A 128 4.44 30.19 -82.98
N ASN A 129 4.61 29.17 -83.85
CA ASN A 129 4.88 29.41 -85.28
C ASN A 129 4.22 28.42 -86.26
N GLY A 130 3.00 27.96 -85.95
CA GLY A 130 2.20 27.08 -86.81
C GLY A 130 1.16 27.79 -87.68
N ALA A 131 1.44 28.97 -88.24
CA ALA A 131 0.57 29.63 -89.21
C ALA A 131 1.27 29.72 -90.57
N ASN A 132 1.14 28.68 -91.39
CA ASN A 132 1.36 28.80 -92.82
C ASN A 132 0.22 28.08 -93.56
N GLY A 133 -0.62 28.86 -94.24
CA GLY A 133 -1.48 28.36 -95.31
C GLY A 133 -2.94 28.08 -94.96
N ASN A 134 -3.75 29.15 -95.07
CA ASN A 134 -5.05 29.11 -95.75
C ASN A 134 -6.21 28.33 -95.09
N ASP A 135 -6.86 28.92 -94.08
CA ASP A 135 -8.29 28.67 -93.85
C ASP A 135 -9.03 29.89 -93.29
N ARG A 136 -10.04 30.35 -94.04
CA ARG A 136 -10.95 31.46 -93.71
C ARG A 136 -12.23 30.92 -93.04
N ASN A 137 -12.14 30.40 -91.82
CA ASN A 137 -13.23 30.41 -90.83
C ASN A 137 -12.85 29.61 -89.58
N GLY A 138 -12.85 30.24 -88.41
CA GLY A 138 -12.93 29.53 -87.12
C GLY A 138 -11.79 29.80 -86.15
N ARG A 139 -12.10 30.63 -85.14
CA ARG A 139 -11.56 30.72 -83.76
C ARG A 139 -10.06 30.45 -83.52
N SER A 140 -9.36 31.53 -83.17
CA SER A 140 -8.04 31.55 -82.53
C SER A 140 -8.08 30.86 -81.16
N ASP A 141 -7.50 29.66 -81.04
CA ASP A 141 -7.35 28.95 -79.76
C ASP A 141 -5.86 28.79 -79.41
N GLY A 142 -5.24 29.90 -79.03
CA GLY A 142 -3.88 29.98 -78.46
C GLY A 142 -3.93 30.69 -77.12
N GLY A 143 -4.50 30.03 -76.10
CA GLY A 143 -5.01 30.69 -74.90
C GLY A 143 -4.18 30.58 -73.62
N GLY A 144 -3.47 29.48 -73.35
CA GLY A 144 -3.10 29.18 -71.96
C GLY A 144 -1.87 29.94 -71.42
N MET A 145 -0.78 30.14 -72.17
CA MET A 145 0.39 30.88 -71.64
C MET A 145 0.11 32.38 -71.51
N VAL A 146 -0.70 32.92 -72.42
CA VAL A 146 -1.20 34.29 -72.36
C VAL A 146 -2.22 34.44 -71.21
N ALA A 147 -3.08 33.44 -70.96
CA ALA A 147 -4.02 33.47 -69.83
C ALA A 147 -3.33 33.33 -68.47
N VAL A 148 -2.24 32.58 -68.34
CA VAL A 148 -1.47 32.48 -67.08
C VAL A 148 -0.75 33.79 -66.79
N GLN A 149 -0.08 34.39 -67.77
CA GLN A 149 0.55 35.71 -67.56
C GLN A 149 -0.49 36.82 -67.33
N ILE A 150 -1.66 36.74 -67.98
CA ILE A 150 -2.78 37.66 -67.72
C ILE A 150 -3.33 37.41 -66.31
N GLY A 151 -3.47 36.17 -65.87
CA GLY A 151 -3.96 35.78 -64.54
C GLY A 151 -3.03 36.21 -63.42
N GLU A 152 -1.72 35.99 -63.56
CA GLU A 152 -0.69 36.43 -62.61
C GLU A 152 -0.64 37.96 -62.55
N ARG A 153 -0.69 38.64 -63.70
CA ARG A 153 -0.80 40.12 -63.72
C ARG A 153 -2.12 40.64 -63.18
N LEU A 154 -3.22 39.91 -63.32
CA LEU A 154 -4.51 40.25 -62.72
C LEU A 154 -4.48 40.06 -61.21
N GLU A 155 -3.84 39.01 -60.71
CA GLU A 155 -3.67 38.77 -59.28
C GLU A 155 -2.77 39.82 -58.65
N ASP A 156 -1.68 40.20 -59.33
CA ASP A 156 -0.81 41.30 -58.88
C ASP A 156 -1.52 42.66 -58.95
N LEU A 157 -2.32 42.92 -59.99
CA LEU A 157 -3.18 44.11 -60.07
C LEU A 157 -4.26 44.12 -58.99
N ASP A 158 -4.87 42.98 -58.69
CA ASP A 158 -5.89 42.87 -57.63
C ASP A 158 -5.24 43.04 -56.25
N LYS A 159 -4.06 42.48 -56.00
CA LYS A 159 -3.26 42.72 -54.78
C LYS A 159 -2.91 44.20 -54.63
N GLN A 160 -2.45 44.85 -55.70
CA GLN A 160 -2.13 46.28 -55.67
C GLN A 160 -3.39 47.14 -55.48
N ARG A 161 -4.50 46.79 -56.13
CA ARG A 161 -5.80 47.45 -55.96
C ARG A 161 -6.33 47.30 -54.54
N ARG A 162 -6.29 46.11 -53.96
CA ARG A 162 -6.69 45.87 -52.56
C ARG A 162 -5.83 46.67 -51.60
N ARG A 163 -4.49 46.64 -51.76
CA ARG A 163 -3.59 47.48 -50.96
C ARG A 163 -3.88 48.97 -51.11
N ALA A 164 -4.22 49.44 -52.31
CA ALA A 164 -4.56 50.85 -52.55
C ALA A 164 -5.91 51.23 -51.92
N LEU A 165 -6.92 50.35 -51.98
CA LEU A 165 -8.21 50.55 -51.31
C LEU A 165 -8.06 50.54 -49.79
N ASP A 166 -7.30 49.59 -49.24
CA ASP A 166 -7.01 49.51 -47.82
C ASP A 166 -6.24 50.74 -47.35
N ALA A 167 -5.23 51.20 -48.10
CA ALA A 167 -4.48 52.40 -47.79
C ALA A 167 -5.35 53.67 -47.86
N ASN A 168 -6.23 53.78 -48.86
CA ASN A 168 -7.15 54.91 -48.98
C ASN A 168 -8.13 54.94 -47.80
N PHE A 169 -8.73 53.80 -47.46
CA PHE A 169 -9.63 53.68 -46.32
C PHE A 169 -8.92 53.97 -44.99
N LEU A 170 -7.67 53.54 -44.84
CA LEU A 170 -6.86 53.78 -43.64
C LEU A 170 -6.48 55.27 -43.50
N ILE A 171 -6.15 55.95 -44.61
CA ILE A 171 -5.93 57.40 -44.64
C ILE A 171 -7.22 58.14 -44.27
N GLN A 172 -8.37 57.70 -44.79
CA GLN A 172 -9.66 58.29 -44.47
C GLN A 172 -10.00 58.12 -42.98
N CYS A 173 -9.81 56.92 -42.42
CA CYS A 173 -10.00 56.67 -40.99
C CYS A 173 -9.01 57.47 -40.14
N TRP A 174 -7.77 57.66 -40.58
CA TRP A 174 -6.78 58.47 -39.87
C TRP A 174 -7.14 59.97 -39.90
N LEU A 175 -7.65 60.48 -41.02
CA LEU A 175 -8.16 61.86 -41.13
C LEU A 175 -9.38 62.08 -40.23
N GLU A 176 -10.30 61.13 -40.17
CA GLU A 176 -11.47 61.19 -39.28
C GLU A 176 -11.05 61.17 -37.80
N VAL A 177 -10.09 60.33 -37.42
CA VAL A 177 -9.54 60.27 -36.06
C VAL A 177 -8.76 61.55 -35.69
N SER A 178 -7.97 62.10 -36.61
CA SER A 178 -7.09 63.25 -36.34
C SER A 178 -7.77 64.62 -36.48
N GLU A 179 -8.85 64.72 -37.28
CA GLU A 179 -9.55 65.99 -37.52
C GLU A 179 -10.92 66.09 -36.85
N ALA A 180 -11.69 64.99 -36.79
CA ALA A 180 -13.06 64.99 -36.27
C ALA A 180 -13.17 64.37 -34.87
N GLY A 181 -12.22 63.49 -34.49
CA GLY A 181 -12.24 62.81 -33.19
C GLY A 181 -13.34 61.74 -33.07
N GLU A 182 -13.86 61.24 -34.18
CA GLU A 182 -14.86 60.19 -34.24
C GLU A 182 -14.47 59.12 -35.27
N LEU A 183 -14.91 57.88 -35.06
CA LEU A 183 -14.63 56.69 -35.88
C LEU A 183 -15.89 56.18 -36.59
N THR A 184 -16.74 57.10 -37.06
CA THR A 184 -18.07 56.80 -37.61
C THR A 184 -18.02 55.85 -38.81
N SER A 185 -17.02 55.96 -39.69
CA SER A 185 -16.84 55.06 -40.84
C SER A 185 -16.49 53.62 -40.43
N LEU A 186 -15.76 53.46 -39.32
CA LEU A 186 -15.37 52.17 -38.77
C LEU A 186 -16.53 51.53 -37.97
N GLU A 187 -17.34 52.35 -37.28
CA GLU A 187 -18.58 51.94 -36.65
C GLU A 187 -19.67 51.53 -37.66
N ASP A 188 -19.81 52.26 -38.78
CA ASP A 188 -20.77 51.94 -39.84
C ASP A 188 -20.40 50.64 -40.58
N MET A 189 -19.10 50.34 -40.73
CA MET A 189 -18.64 49.07 -41.31
C MET A 189 -19.04 47.86 -40.45
N ILE A 190 -19.05 48.01 -39.12
CA ILE A 190 -19.49 46.97 -38.17
C ILE A 190 -21.02 46.86 -38.16
N ARG A 191 -21.75 47.98 -38.22
CA ARG A 191 -23.21 48.02 -38.09
C ARG A 191 -23.97 47.59 -39.35
N ARG A 192 -23.43 47.81 -40.55
CA ARG A 192 -24.19 47.65 -41.81
C ARG A 192 -23.96 46.32 -42.54
N GLN A 193 -22.89 45.55 -42.22
CA GLN A 193 -22.56 44.32 -42.95
C GLN A 193 -21.91 43.26 -42.02
N GLY A 194 -22.74 42.45 -41.37
CA GLY A 194 -22.36 41.45 -40.36
C GLY A 194 -21.67 40.18 -40.87
N SER A 195 -20.77 40.26 -41.85
CA SER A 195 -19.91 39.13 -42.25
C SER A 195 -18.67 39.08 -41.36
N GLY A 196 -18.31 37.90 -40.84
CA GLY A 196 -17.11 37.70 -40.02
C GLY A 196 -15.83 38.23 -40.68
N GLU A 197 -15.71 38.15 -42.01
CA GLU A 197 -14.57 38.70 -42.75
C GLU A 197 -14.44 40.22 -42.62
N ASN A 198 -15.55 40.95 -42.56
CA ASN A 198 -15.52 42.40 -42.42
C ASN A 198 -15.11 42.81 -41.00
N LYS A 199 -15.51 42.03 -40.00
CA LYS A 199 -15.08 42.24 -38.60
C LYS A 199 -13.58 41.96 -38.43
N VAL A 200 -13.05 40.92 -39.09
CA VAL A 200 -11.60 40.66 -39.18
C VAL A 200 -10.89 41.86 -39.81
N ARG A 201 -11.41 42.41 -40.93
CA ARG A 201 -10.84 43.62 -41.55
C ARG A 201 -10.88 44.83 -40.63
N CYS A 202 -11.99 45.09 -39.94
CA CYS A 202 -12.08 46.18 -38.96
C CYS A 202 -11.01 46.05 -37.86
N ALA A 203 -10.80 44.84 -37.31
CA ALA A 203 -9.79 44.59 -36.29
C ALA A 203 -8.36 44.82 -36.81
N ILE A 204 -8.06 44.38 -38.03
CA ILE A 204 -6.76 44.64 -38.69
C ILE A 204 -6.55 46.15 -38.88
N ILE A 205 -7.56 46.86 -39.38
CA ILE A 205 -7.48 48.30 -39.66
C ILE A 205 -7.32 49.09 -38.34
N ALA A 206 -8.03 48.72 -37.27
CA ALA A 206 -7.87 49.33 -35.94
C ALA A 206 -6.45 49.15 -35.39
N ARG A 207 -5.82 47.98 -35.58
CA ARG A 207 -4.43 47.73 -35.16
C ARG A 207 -3.42 48.52 -35.98
N GLN A 208 -3.67 48.68 -37.28
CA GLN A 208 -2.82 49.50 -38.15
C GLN A 208 -2.98 50.99 -37.83
N LEU A 209 -4.19 51.45 -37.51
CA LEU A 209 -4.44 52.80 -36.99
C LEU A 209 -3.70 53.04 -35.67
N MET A 210 -3.65 52.05 -34.77
CA MET A 210 -2.87 52.14 -33.53
C MET A 210 -1.35 52.21 -33.79
N ARG A 211 -0.81 51.42 -34.72
CA ARG A 211 0.61 51.51 -35.12
C ARG A 211 0.93 52.83 -35.83
N MET A 212 -0.01 53.33 -36.62
CA MET A 212 0.12 54.57 -37.36
C MET A 212 0.06 55.77 -36.41
N SER A 213 -0.81 55.74 -35.40
CA SER A 213 -0.85 56.75 -34.32
C SER A 213 0.46 56.77 -33.54
N GLN A 214 1.05 55.61 -33.24
CA GLN A 214 2.36 55.50 -32.56
C GLN A 214 3.51 56.16 -33.35
N ARG A 215 3.43 56.20 -34.69
CA ARG A 215 4.48 56.77 -35.56
C ARG A 215 4.23 58.22 -35.95
N LEU A 216 2.98 58.61 -36.14
CA LEU A 216 2.60 59.93 -36.68
C LEU A 216 2.17 60.93 -35.60
N ASP A 217 1.87 60.48 -34.38
CA ASP A 217 1.55 61.34 -33.24
C ASP A 217 2.41 60.99 -31.99
N PRO A 218 3.69 61.37 -31.98
CA PRO A 218 4.57 61.13 -30.82
C PRO A 218 4.14 61.91 -29.58
N GLN A 219 3.38 63.01 -29.71
CA GLN A 219 2.99 63.86 -28.58
C GLN A 219 1.89 63.19 -27.75
N SER A 220 0.89 62.59 -28.39
CA SER A 220 -0.15 61.78 -27.72
C SER A 220 0.36 60.47 -27.11
N TRP A 221 1.50 59.95 -27.59
CA TRP A 221 2.16 58.76 -27.03
C TRP A 221 3.23 59.06 -25.95
N SER A 222 3.71 60.31 -25.86
CA SER A 222 4.73 60.74 -24.88
C SER A 222 4.19 61.08 -23.49
N GLN A 223 2.89 61.37 -23.36
CA GLN A 223 2.27 61.66 -22.08
C GLN A 223 1.79 60.36 -21.40
N THR A 224 2.67 59.73 -20.64
CA THR A 224 2.35 58.54 -19.84
C THR A 224 1.73 58.82 -18.47
N ASN A 225 1.43 60.08 -18.11
CA ASN A 225 0.71 60.36 -16.87
C ASN A 225 0.10 61.76 -16.87
N GLY A 226 -1.18 61.84 -16.50
CA GLY A 226 -1.98 63.06 -16.49
C GLY A 226 -1.41 64.21 -15.65
N LYS A 227 -0.64 65.10 -16.28
CA LYS A 227 -0.39 66.45 -15.77
C LYS A 227 -0.65 67.48 -16.87
N LYS A 228 -1.77 68.19 -16.73
CA LYS A 228 -2.04 69.44 -17.44
C LYS A 228 -0.93 70.44 -17.11
N VAL A 229 0.03 70.64 -18.00
CA VAL A 229 0.94 71.78 -17.93
C VAL A 229 0.32 72.90 -18.76
N ASN A 230 -0.23 73.88 -18.06
CA ASN A 230 -0.78 75.11 -18.61
C ASN A 230 0.41 76.03 -18.96
N GLY A 231 1.00 75.83 -20.14
CA GLY A 231 2.09 76.66 -20.66
C GLY A 231 1.61 77.50 -21.85
N VAL A 232 1.37 78.79 -21.62
CA VAL A 232 1.04 79.76 -22.67
C VAL A 232 2.35 80.23 -23.31
N THR A 233 2.55 79.93 -24.60
CA THR A 233 3.53 80.63 -25.44
C THR A 233 2.91 80.98 -26.80
N ASN A 234 2.75 82.28 -27.02
CA ASN A 234 2.57 83.01 -28.28
C ASN A 234 1.89 82.30 -29.46
N GLY A 235 0.57 82.49 -29.53
CA GLY A 235 0.02 83.17 -30.71
C GLY A 235 -0.29 82.34 -31.95
N VAL A 236 -0.81 81.12 -31.82
CA VAL A 236 -1.79 80.54 -32.78
C VAL A 236 -2.71 79.61 -31.98
N VAL A 237 -4.01 79.92 -31.90
CA VAL A 237 -5.01 79.08 -31.25
C VAL A 237 -5.37 77.93 -32.19
N GLY A 238 -4.60 76.86 -32.15
CA GLY A 238 -4.94 75.57 -32.74
C GLY A 238 -5.61 74.68 -31.71
N TYR A 239 -6.94 74.61 -31.71
CA TYR A 239 -7.68 73.55 -31.06
C TYR A 239 -7.42 72.23 -31.79
N ARG A 240 -6.36 71.50 -31.45
CA ARG A 240 -6.24 70.07 -31.78
C ARG A 240 -5.36 69.39 -30.74
N ASN A 241 -5.98 68.75 -29.77
CA ASN A 241 -5.36 67.64 -29.05
C ASN A 241 -6.47 66.76 -28.48
N ASN A 242 -7.30 66.20 -29.37
CA ASN A 242 -7.99 64.97 -29.03
C ASN A 242 -6.88 63.93 -28.91
N ASN A 243 -6.73 63.32 -27.73
CA ASN A 243 -5.71 62.32 -27.49
C ASN A 243 -6.04 61.11 -28.38
N THR A 244 -5.48 61.09 -29.59
CA THR A 244 -5.79 60.12 -30.66
C THR A 244 -5.58 58.70 -30.16
N ARG A 245 -4.64 58.52 -29.23
CA ARG A 245 -4.39 57.28 -28.50
C ARG A 245 -5.58 56.83 -27.66
N GLU A 246 -6.07 57.65 -26.74
CA GLU A 246 -7.20 57.29 -25.85
C GLU A 246 -8.47 57.00 -26.64
N LEU A 247 -8.67 57.68 -27.77
CA LEU A 247 -9.85 57.52 -28.61
C LEU A 247 -9.83 56.20 -29.39
N ILE A 248 -8.65 55.81 -29.93
CA ILE A 248 -8.45 54.50 -30.55
C ILE A 248 -8.50 53.39 -29.49
N GLU A 249 -7.91 53.59 -28.31
CA GLU A 249 -7.95 52.62 -27.19
C GLU A 249 -9.41 52.39 -26.72
N LYS A 250 -10.20 53.45 -26.52
CA LYS A 250 -11.61 53.34 -26.13
C LYS A 250 -12.48 52.68 -27.20
N PHE A 251 -12.21 52.95 -28.48
CA PHE A 251 -12.88 52.26 -29.58
C PHE A 251 -12.50 50.77 -29.61
N SER A 252 -11.22 50.43 -29.43
CA SER A 252 -10.80 49.03 -29.33
C SER A 252 -11.45 48.29 -28.17
N GLU A 253 -11.57 48.91 -27.00
CA GLU A 253 -12.24 48.32 -25.84
C GLU A 253 -13.74 48.12 -26.07
N THR A 254 -14.38 49.04 -26.79
CA THR A 254 -15.81 48.95 -27.11
C THR A 254 -16.07 47.82 -28.10
N LEU A 255 -15.22 47.73 -29.13
CA LEU A 255 -15.26 46.64 -30.12
C LEU A 255 -15.01 45.28 -29.47
N GLU A 256 -14.03 45.19 -28.56
CA GLU A 256 -13.76 43.96 -27.80
C GLU A 256 -14.96 43.56 -26.94
N LYS A 257 -15.58 44.50 -26.22
CA LYS A 257 -16.80 44.23 -25.42
C LYS A 257 -17.97 43.75 -26.28
N ASP A 258 -18.19 44.36 -27.45
CA ASP A 258 -19.27 43.97 -28.35
C ASP A 258 -19.03 42.59 -28.97
N LEU A 259 -17.79 42.26 -29.34
CA LEU A 259 -17.42 40.93 -29.83
C LEU A 259 -17.51 39.87 -28.73
N LEU A 260 -17.10 40.17 -27.50
CA LEU A 260 -17.26 39.28 -26.35
C LEU A 260 -18.74 39.02 -26.02
N LYS A 261 -19.59 40.04 -26.12
CA LYS A 261 -21.04 39.89 -25.92
C LYS A 261 -21.67 39.02 -27.01
N GLN A 262 -21.27 39.23 -28.27
CA GLN A 262 -21.71 38.37 -29.39
C GLN A 262 -21.23 36.92 -29.21
N PHE A 263 -20.03 36.71 -28.66
CA PHE A 263 -19.52 35.38 -28.34
C PHE A 263 -20.38 34.70 -27.25
N ASP A 264 -20.71 35.38 -26.15
CA ASP A 264 -21.59 34.82 -25.10
C ASP A 264 -23.01 34.53 -25.64
N ASP A 265 -23.59 35.46 -26.41
CA ASP A 265 -24.90 35.25 -27.04
C ASP A 265 -24.90 34.04 -27.99
N SER A 266 -23.79 33.84 -28.72
CA SER A 266 -23.61 32.69 -29.65
C SER A 266 -23.40 31.38 -28.90
N TYR A 267 -22.69 31.42 -27.77
CA TYR A 267 -22.52 30.28 -26.87
C TYR A 267 -23.87 29.81 -26.30
N ARG A 268 -24.68 30.74 -25.78
CA ARG A 268 -26.03 30.43 -25.27
C ARG A 268 -26.98 29.88 -26.34
N ARG A 269 -26.76 30.23 -27.61
CA ARG A 269 -27.55 29.77 -28.76
C ARG A 269 -27.00 28.50 -29.42
N GLN A 270 -25.89 27.94 -28.91
CA GLN A 270 -25.17 26.79 -29.50
C GLN A 270 -24.74 27.00 -30.96
N ASN A 271 -24.48 28.25 -31.37
CA ASN A 271 -23.97 28.52 -32.71
C ASN A 271 -22.44 28.53 -32.72
N PHE A 272 -21.84 27.35 -32.93
CA PHE A 272 -20.40 27.15 -32.84
C PHE A 272 -19.61 27.82 -33.97
N ASP A 273 -20.23 28.02 -35.14
CA ASP A 273 -19.53 28.59 -36.31
C ASP A 273 -19.33 30.11 -36.13
N ASP A 274 -20.34 30.80 -35.60
CA ASP A 274 -20.24 32.21 -35.19
C ASP A 274 -19.25 32.40 -34.02
N MET A 275 -19.22 31.46 -33.06
CA MET A 275 -18.23 31.46 -31.98
C MET A 275 -16.81 31.35 -32.51
N LEU A 276 -16.59 30.48 -33.51
CA LEU A 276 -15.27 30.31 -34.14
C LEU A 276 -14.82 31.57 -34.86
N GLU A 277 -15.70 32.23 -35.60
CA GLU A 277 -15.38 33.51 -36.25
C GLU A 277 -15.05 34.60 -35.23
N CYS A 278 -15.84 34.73 -34.17
CA CYS A 278 -15.58 35.69 -33.09
C CYS A 278 -14.26 35.39 -32.38
N ALA A 279 -13.97 34.11 -32.08
CA ALA A 279 -12.74 33.68 -31.44
C ALA A 279 -11.50 33.96 -32.33
N LYS A 280 -11.60 33.76 -33.65
CA LYS A 280 -10.54 34.13 -34.60
C LYS A 280 -10.24 35.62 -34.57
N VAL A 281 -11.28 36.46 -34.68
CA VAL A 281 -11.14 37.93 -34.66
C VAL A 281 -10.52 38.40 -33.35
N LEU A 282 -10.99 37.88 -32.22
CA LEU A 282 -10.50 38.26 -30.89
C LEU A 282 -9.08 37.72 -30.60
N HIS A 283 -8.72 36.57 -31.18
CA HIS A 283 -7.36 36.08 -31.15
C HIS A 283 -6.40 37.01 -31.89
N ASP A 284 -6.74 37.42 -33.11
CA ASP A 284 -5.90 38.33 -33.90
C ASP A 284 -5.75 39.72 -33.25
N PHE A 285 -6.71 40.09 -32.39
CA PHE A 285 -6.75 41.35 -31.67
C PHE A 285 -5.91 41.36 -30.39
N ASN A 286 -6.14 40.42 -29.46
CA ASN A 286 -5.55 40.41 -28.11
C ASN A 286 -4.95 39.04 -27.71
N GLY A 287 -4.66 38.18 -28.67
CA GLY A 287 -4.17 36.82 -28.40
C GLY A 287 -5.22 35.91 -27.74
N GLY A 288 -6.50 36.28 -27.77
CA GLY A 288 -7.62 35.44 -27.35
C GLY A 288 -7.83 35.33 -25.83
N ALA A 289 -6.95 35.92 -25.01
CA ALA A 289 -7.00 35.81 -23.55
C ALA A 289 -8.33 36.29 -22.95
N SER A 290 -8.90 37.39 -23.44
CA SER A 290 -10.18 37.92 -22.97
C SER A 290 -11.36 37.00 -23.26
N VAL A 291 -11.36 36.30 -24.40
CA VAL A 291 -12.43 35.35 -24.78
C VAL A 291 -12.35 34.11 -23.94
N VAL A 292 -11.14 33.59 -23.74
CA VAL A 292 -10.90 32.43 -22.87
C VAL A 292 -11.30 32.77 -21.44
N ALA A 293 -10.91 33.94 -20.94
CA ALA A 293 -11.31 34.40 -19.61
C ALA A 293 -12.83 34.54 -19.48
N LEU A 294 -13.51 35.10 -20.49
CA LEU A 294 -14.98 35.24 -20.51
C LEU A 294 -15.66 33.87 -20.56
N PHE A 295 -15.24 32.98 -21.46
CA PHE A 295 -15.75 31.61 -21.59
C PHE A 295 -15.65 30.85 -20.26
N VAL A 296 -14.47 30.89 -19.63
CA VAL A 296 -14.25 30.18 -18.37
C VAL A 296 -14.97 30.87 -17.20
N ASN A 297 -15.09 32.21 -17.18
CA ASN A 297 -15.82 32.94 -16.13
C ASN A 297 -17.33 32.79 -16.20
N GLN A 298 -17.88 32.77 -17.42
CA GLN A 298 -19.32 32.75 -17.66
C GLN A 298 -19.86 31.36 -17.97
N HIS A 299 -19.01 30.34 -17.89
CA HIS A 299 -19.43 28.96 -18.10
C HIS A 299 -20.53 28.57 -17.12
N GLN A 300 -21.62 28.01 -17.63
CA GLN A 300 -22.81 27.69 -16.86
C GLN A 300 -22.49 26.79 -15.64
N PHE A 301 -21.61 25.81 -15.83
CA PHE A 301 -21.08 24.95 -14.77
C PHE A 301 -20.52 25.69 -13.54
N PHE A 302 -19.71 26.74 -13.73
CA PHE A 302 -19.13 27.49 -12.60
C PHE A 302 -20.13 28.45 -11.96
N ILE A 303 -21.04 29.01 -12.75
CA ILE A 303 -22.07 29.94 -12.26
C ILE A 303 -23.05 29.20 -11.35
N ASP A 304 -23.66 28.12 -11.85
CA ASP A 304 -24.68 27.36 -11.14
C ASP A 304 -24.11 26.76 -9.85
N ARG A 305 -22.82 26.38 -9.86
CA ARG A 305 -22.18 25.77 -8.70
C ARG A 305 -21.59 26.75 -7.69
N SER A 306 -21.18 27.95 -8.09
CA SER A 306 -20.84 29.01 -7.13
C SER A 306 -21.99 29.33 -6.17
N GLN A 307 -23.24 29.00 -6.56
CA GLN A 307 -24.44 29.12 -5.73
C GLN A 307 -24.77 27.85 -4.92
N LEU A 308 -24.24 26.68 -5.29
CA LEU A 308 -24.43 25.39 -4.59
C LEU A 308 -23.26 25.02 -3.65
N ILE A 309 -22.11 25.70 -3.75
CA ILE A 309 -20.97 25.52 -2.83
C ILE A 309 -21.33 25.89 -1.37
N THR A 310 -22.42 26.64 -1.16
CA THR A 310 -22.97 26.94 0.17
C THR A 310 -23.79 25.79 0.79
N ASP A 311 -24.09 24.71 0.07
CA ASP A 311 -24.67 23.52 0.70
C ASP A 311 -23.58 22.85 1.55
N GLU A 312 -23.81 22.87 2.87
CA GLU A 312 -23.02 22.14 3.87
C GLU A 312 -22.76 20.72 3.39
N VAL A 313 -21.62 20.13 3.75
CA VAL A 313 -21.36 18.70 3.49
C VAL A 313 -22.43 17.87 4.21
N THR A 314 -23.54 17.54 3.54
CA THR A 314 -24.74 16.86 4.09
C THR A 314 -24.56 15.34 4.19
N THR A 315 -23.36 14.91 4.55
CA THR A 315 -23.06 13.52 4.87
C THR A 315 -23.70 13.12 6.20
N ASP A 316 -24.30 11.94 6.20
CA ASP A 316 -24.73 11.25 7.41
C ASP A 316 -23.58 11.14 8.43
N ASN A 317 -23.84 11.44 9.71
CA ASN A 317 -22.85 11.28 10.78
C ASN A 317 -22.26 9.85 10.83
N GLU A 318 -23.00 8.85 10.33
CA GLU A 318 -22.60 7.44 10.29
C GLU A 318 -21.38 7.18 9.38
N THR A 319 -21.24 7.87 8.25
CA THR A 319 -20.07 7.70 7.36
C THR A 319 -18.80 8.24 8.02
N TRP A 320 -18.93 9.34 8.77
CA TRP A 320 -17.83 9.95 9.50
C TRP A 320 -17.39 9.14 10.71
N GLU A 321 -18.34 8.52 11.41
CA GLU A 321 -18.04 7.58 12.48
C GLU A 321 -17.30 6.35 11.97
N LYS A 322 -17.67 5.82 10.79
CA LYS A 322 -16.94 4.71 10.13
C LYS A 322 -15.52 5.12 9.70
N LEU A 323 -15.34 6.34 9.18
CA LEU A 323 -14.02 6.87 8.84
C LEU A 323 -13.10 6.97 10.06
N ALA A 324 -13.65 7.39 11.20
CA ALA A 324 -12.92 7.50 12.46
C ALA A 324 -12.64 6.15 13.15
N ASP A 325 -13.31 5.07 12.72
CA ASP A 325 -13.15 3.75 13.30
C ASP A 325 -12.01 2.95 12.64
N PRO A 326 -10.88 2.71 13.33
CA PRO A 326 -9.73 2.00 12.79
C PRO A 326 -9.99 0.50 12.54
N ASP A 327 -11.03 -0.10 13.13
CA ASP A 327 -11.35 -1.51 12.88
C ASP A 327 -12.28 -1.69 11.66
N SER A 328 -13.05 -0.65 11.35
CA SER A 328 -13.93 -0.60 10.17
C SER A 328 -13.12 -0.42 8.89
N ASP A 329 -13.59 -1.05 7.80
CA ASP A 329 -12.98 -0.88 6.48
C ASP A 329 -13.18 0.57 6.01
N PRO A 330 -12.17 1.18 5.38
CA PRO A 330 -12.26 2.58 4.97
C PRO A 330 -13.41 2.72 3.96
N PRO A 331 -14.42 3.57 4.24
CA PRO A 331 -15.46 3.84 3.27
C PRO A 331 -14.87 4.55 2.04
N GLY A 332 -15.63 4.53 0.94
CA GLY A 332 -15.25 5.21 -0.30
C GLY A 332 -15.20 6.73 -0.14
N VAL A 333 -15.04 7.42 -1.28
CA VAL A 333 -15.04 8.89 -1.31
C VAL A 333 -16.34 9.43 -0.73
N GLU A 334 -16.22 10.60 -0.08
CA GLU A 334 -17.36 11.32 0.42
C GLU A 334 -18.38 11.57 -0.72
N PRO A 335 -19.68 11.25 -0.55
CA PRO A 335 -20.66 11.24 -1.63
C PRO A 335 -20.78 12.55 -2.41
N SER A 336 -20.63 13.69 -1.74
CA SER A 336 -20.75 14.99 -2.38
C SER A 336 -19.54 15.32 -3.27
N LEU A 337 -18.33 14.97 -2.84
CA LEU A 337 -17.12 15.07 -3.66
C LEU A 337 -17.18 14.07 -4.81
N GLN A 338 -17.69 12.86 -4.57
CA GLN A 338 -17.88 11.85 -5.60
C GLN A 338 -18.83 12.36 -6.70
N SER A 339 -20.00 12.86 -6.32
CA SER A 339 -20.98 13.43 -7.26
C SER A 339 -20.42 14.62 -8.04
N LEU A 340 -19.60 15.47 -7.42
CA LEU A 340 -18.91 16.58 -8.09
C LEU A 340 -17.94 16.06 -9.15
N ILE A 341 -17.11 15.08 -8.81
CA ILE A 341 -16.09 14.53 -9.70
C ILE A 341 -16.75 13.79 -10.88
N ASP A 342 -17.83 13.06 -10.64
CA ASP A 342 -18.59 12.36 -11.68
C ASP A 342 -19.26 13.33 -12.67
N GLU A 343 -19.78 14.45 -12.16
CA GLU A 343 -20.35 15.49 -13.00
C GLU A 343 -19.26 16.22 -13.81
N ILE A 344 -18.12 16.54 -13.18
CA ILE A 344 -16.96 17.12 -13.86
C ILE A 344 -16.51 16.23 -15.02
N ARG A 345 -16.52 14.90 -14.83
CA ARG A 345 -16.17 13.95 -15.90
C ARG A 345 -17.02 14.18 -17.15
N VAL A 346 -18.34 14.25 -16.99
CA VAL A 346 -19.28 14.45 -18.10
C VAL A 346 -19.08 15.83 -18.73
N VAL A 347 -19.00 16.87 -17.91
CA VAL A 347 -18.82 18.26 -18.37
C VAL A 347 -17.51 18.41 -19.15
N MET A 348 -16.41 17.82 -18.68
CA MET A 348 -15.13 17.88 -19.39
C MET A 348 -15.18 17.14 -20.73
N GLN A 349 -15.89 16.02 -20.81
CA GLN A 349 -16.06 15.29 -22.07
C GLN A 349 -16.89 16.11 -23.07
N ASP A 350 -18.04 16.64 -22.65
CA ASP A 350 -18.92 17.43 -23.52
C ASP A 350 -18.28 18.75 -23.97
N GLU A 351 -17.68 19.49 -23.04
CA GLU A 351 -17.06 20.79 -23.34
C GLU A 351 -15.77 20.65 -24.14
N SER A 352 -15.06 19.52 -24.05
CA SER A 352 -13.88 19.29 -24.90
C SER A 352 -14.24 19.28 -26.39
N PHE A 353 -15.42 18.76 -26.75
CA PHE A 353 -15.93 18.80 -28.12
C PHE A 353 -16.28 20.22 -28.56
N ILE A 354 -16.93 20.99 -27.68
CA ILE A 354 -17.30 22.38 -27.93
C ILE A 354 -16.04 23.23 -28.12
N ILE A 355 -15.03 23.09 -27.26
CA ILE A 355 -13.78 23.84 -27.32
C ILE A 355 -13.04 23.57 -28.64
N LYS A 356 -12.98 22.31 -29.09
CA LYS A 356 -12.36 21.94 -30.38
C LYS A 356 -13.04 22.63 -31.57
N ARG A 357 -14.36 22.78 -31.52
CA ARG A 357 -15.15 23.36 -32.62
C ARG A 357 -15.18 24.89 -32.59
N ALA A 358 -15.21 25.48 -31.40
CA ALA A 358 -15.38 26.92 -31.21
C ALA A 358 -14.07 27.72 -31.20
N PHE A 359 -12.91 27.08 -30.95
CA PHE A 359 -11.64 27.80 -30.83
C PHE A 359 -10.57 27.33 -31.85
N PRO A 360 -9.84 28.25 -32.50
CA PRO A 360 -8.72 27.90 -33.37
C PRO A 360 -7.52 27.29 -32.63
N TYR A 361 -7.33 27.64 -31.35
CA TYR A 361 -6.24 27.18 -30.48
C TYR A 361 -6.81 26.45 -29.27
N TYR A 362 -7.50 25.33 -29.52
CA TYR A 362 -8.24 24.59 -28.50
C TYR A 362 -7.37 24.10 -27.34
N ASP A 363 -6.08 23.78 -27.56
CA ASP A 363 -5.17 23.26 -26.52
C ASP A 363 -4.95 24.24 -25.36
N VAL A 364 -4.79 25.53 -25.66
CA VAL A 364 -4.57 26.58 -24.66
C VAL A 364 -5.85 26.81 -23.84
N VAL A 365 -7.00 26.77 -24.50
CA VAL A 365 -8.31 26.93 -23.87
C VAL A 365 -8.61 25.73 -22.96
N LEU A 366 -8.39 24.52 -23.46
CA LEU A 366 -8.56 23.28 -22.70
C LEU A 366 -7.69 23.27 -21.45
N THR A 367 -6.40 23.64 -21.58
CA THR A 367 -5.48 23.73 -20.43
C THR A 367 -5.99 24.72 -19.38
N LYS A 368 -6.45 25.90 -19.80
CA LYS A 368 -6.99 26.93 -18.89
C LYS A 368 -8.31 26.50 -18.25
N PHE A 369 -9.15 25.78 -18.97
CA PHE A 369 -10.38 25.21 -18.47
C PHE A 369 -10.12 24.11 -17.42
N ILE A 370 -9.20 23.18 -17.70
CA ILE A 370 -8.75 22.16 -16.74
C ILE A 370 -8.20 22.82 -15.47
N GLN A 371 -7.30 23.80 -15.60
CA GLN A 371 -6.76 24.55 -14.45
C GLN A 371 -7.87 25.16 -13.59
N ARG A 372 -8.87 25.79 -14.22
CA ARG A 372 -10.02 26.36 -13.52
C ARG A 372 -10.83 25.31 -12.76
N ILE A 373 -11.14 24.18 -13.39
CA ILE A 373 -11.91 23.10 -12.77
C ILE A 373 -11.17 22.59 -11.52
N PHE A 374 -9.88 22.26 -11.66
CA PHE A 374 -9.10 21.70 -10.57
C PHE A 374 -8.90 22.70 -9.42
N GLN A 375 -8.48 23.94 -9.73
CA GLN A 375 -8.15 24.96 -8.73
C GLN A 375 -9.36 25.63 -8.08
N GLN A 376 -10.52 25.71 -8.76
CA GLN A 376 -11.69 26.39 -8.22
C GLN A 376 -12.78 25.43 -7.76
N SER A 377 -13.11 24.40 -8.56
CA SER A 377 -14.23 23.51 -8.21
C SER A 377 -13.80 22.33 -7.34
N ILE A 378 -12.74 21.61 -7.74
CA ILE A 378 -12.25 20.44 -7.00
C ILE A 378 -11.55 20.88 -5.71
N GLN A 379 -10.64 21.86 -5.79
CA GLN A 379 -9.89 22.33 -4.63
C GLN A 379 -10.80 22.85 -3.51
N GLN A 380 -11.76 23.73 -3.80
CA GLN A 380 -12.65 24.28 -2.76
C GLN A 380 -13.49 23.19 -2.09
N ARG A 381 -13.98 22.20 -2.86
CA ARG A 381 -14.74 21.09 -2.26
C ARG A 381 -13.84 20.15 -1.48
N LEU A 382 -12.64 19.85 -1.98
CA LEU A 382 -11.66 19.04 -1.28
C LEU A 382 -11.26 19.67 0.06
N GLU A 383 -10.95 20.96 0.07
CA GLU A 383 -10.63 21.71 1.30
C GLU A 383 -11.77 21.62 2.31
N MET A 384 -13.02 21.85 1.90
CA MET A 384 -14.20 21.74 2.78
C MET A 384 -14.38 20.33 3.37
N VAL A 385 -14.18 19.28 2.56
CA VAL A 385 -14.29 17.88 3.01
C VAL A 385 -13.14 17.53 3.97
N LEU A 386 -11.92 17.97 3.67
CA LEU A 386 -10.74 17.70 4.50
C LEU A 386 -10.78 18.46 5.82
N GLU A 387 -11.21 19.73 5.83
CA GLU A 387 -11.43 20.50 7.06
C GLU A 387 -12.46 19.83 7.95
N LYS A 388 -13.59 19.38 7.38
CA LYS A 388 -14.59 18.61 8.13
C LYS A 388 -14.00 17.30 8.68
N ALA A 389 -13.26 16.55 7.88
CA ALA A 389 -12.60 15.31 8.31
C ALA A 389 -11.61 15.55 9.47
N ASP A 390 -10.87 16.67 9.44
CA ASP A 390 -9.93 17.09 10.47
C ASP A 390 -10.62 17.34 11.81
N THR A 391 -11.80 17.99 11.79
CA THR A 391 -12.62 18.19 13.00
C THR A 391 -13.16 16.89 13.61
N ILE A 392 -13.14 15.78 12.86
CA ILE A 392 -13.65 14.49 13.33
C ILE A 392 -12.53 13.65 13.89
N SER A 393 -11.53 13.29 13.07
CA SER A 393 -10.35 12.56 13.56
C SER A 393 -9.14 12.67 12.64
N SER A 394 -7.94 12.58 13.21
CA SER A 394 -6.70 12.53 12.41
C SER A 394 -6.71 11.35 11.43
N LEU A 395 -7.23 10.18 11.84
CA LEU A 395 -7.41 9.02 10.96
C LEU A 395 -8.44 9.28 9.85
N ALA A 396 -9.57 9.92 10.17
CA ALA A 396 -10.59 10.26 9.18
C ALA A 396 -10.03 11.23 8.13
N PHE A 397 -9.22 12.21 8.55
CA PHE A 397 -8.49 13.09 7.62
C PHE A 397 -7.59 12.27 6.68
N LEU A 398 -6.75 11.38 7.22
CA LEU A 398 -5.82 10.57 6.41
C LEU A 398 -6.55 9.63 5.43
N ARG A 399 -7.63 8.98 5.87
CA ARG A 399 -8.47 8.13 5.01
C ARG A 399 -9.21 8.94 3.95
N SER A 400 -9.74 10.10 4.29
CA SER A 400 -10.45 10.98 3.35
C SER A 400 -9.48 11.56 2.31
N LEU A 401 -8.28 11.96 2.73
CA LEU A 401 -7.21 12.42 1.83
C LEU A 401 -6.83 11.34 0.82
N HIS A 402 -6.60 10.12 1.31
CA HIS A 402 -6.27 8.96 0.48
C HIS A 402 -7.38 8.63 -0.52
N ALA A 403 -8.63 8.52 -0.05
CA ALA A 403 -9.77 8.23 -0.89
C ALA A 403 -9.98 9.31 -1.97
N SER A 404 -9.86 10.59 -1.59
CA SER A 404 -10.00 11.72 -2.52
C SER A 404 -8.92 11.71 -3.60
N ARG A 405 -7.64 11.50 -3.25
CA ARG A 405 -6.56 11.42 -4.24
C ARG A 405 -6.77 10.26 -5.20
N SER A 406 -7.11 9.08 -4.70
CA SER A 406 -7.34 7.89 -5.53
C SER A 406 -8.46 8.13 -6.55
N TYR A 407 -9.57 8.76 -6.14
CA TYR A 407 -10.70 9.01 -7.03
C TYR A 407 -10.44 10.11 -8.07
N ILE A 408 -9.74 11.19 -7.67
CA ILE A 408 -9.33 12.23 -8.62
C ILE A 408 -8.30 11.68 -9.62
N ASN A 409 -7.41 10.79 -9.18
CA ASN A 409 -6.49 10.10 -10.08
C ASN A 409 -7.22 9.21 -11.10
N ASN A 410 -8.25 8.46 -10.65
CA ASN A 410 -9.08 7.68 -11.57
C ASN A 410 -9.83 8.57 -12.58
N LEU A 411 -10.33 9.73 -12.16
CA LEU A 411 -10.90 10.73 -13.08
C LEU A 411 -9.87 11.12 -14.15
N ILE A 412 -8.63 11.41 -13.76
CA ILE A 412 -7.59 11.81 -14.70
C ILE A 412 -7.27 10.71 -15.70
N GLU A 413 -7.14 9.47 -15.26
CA GLU A 413 -6.92 8.32 -16.14
C GLU A 413 -8.10 8.11 -17.10
N ASP A 414 -9.33 8.27 -16.62
CA ASP A 414 -10.54 8.21 -17.47
C ASP A 414 -10.56 9.34 -18.52
N LEU A 415 -10.15 10.55 -18.17
CA LEU A 415 -10.06 11.69 -19.11
C LEU A 415 -8.94 11.49 -20.13
N LYS A 416 -7.79 10.95 -19.72
CA LYS A 416 -6.68 10.59 -20.62
C LYS A 416 -7.10 9.51 -21.63
N ALA A 417 -7.81 8.49 -21.17
CA ALA A 417 -8.30 7.40 -21.99
C ALA A 417 -9.38 7.85 -23.00
N HIS A 418 -10.24 8.80 -22.61
CA HIS A 418 -11.25 9.37 -23.51
C HIS A 418 -10.63 10.21 -24.64
N GLY A 419 -9.46 10.80 -24.44
CA GLY A 419 -8.82 11.62 -25.47
C GLY A 419 -9.23 13.09 -25.50
N LEU A 420 -10.27 13.47 -24.74
CA LEU A 420 -10.85 14.82 -24.73
C LEU A 420 -11.02 15.36 -26.17
N THR A 421 -10.21 16.35 -26.55
CA THR A 421 -10.21 16.96 -27.89
C THR A 421 -9.73 16.04 -29.00
N GLU A 422 -9.03 14.95 -28.71
CA GLU A 422 -8.46 14.01 -29.70
C GLU A 422 -9.29 12.73 -29.87
N HIS A 423 -10.43 12.62 -29.17
CA HIS A 423 -11.33 11.47 -29.28
C HIS A 423 -11.65 11.15 -30.77
N PRO A 424 -11.50 9.89 -31.22
CA PRO A 424 -11.34 8.65 -30.43
C PRO A 424 -9.90 8.24 -30.08
N GLU A 425 -8.88 9.02 -30.45
CA GLU A 425 -7.49 8.76 -30.05
C GLU A 425 -7.25 9.24 -28.60
N PRO A 426 -6.32 8.62 -27.84
CA PRO A 426 -6.01 9.02 -26.47
C PRO A 426 -5.41 10.43 -26.40
N CYS A 427 -5.46 11.04 -25.21
CA CYS A 427 -5.08 12.44 -25.03
C CYS A 427 -3.63 12.71 -25.45
N SER A 428 -3.40 13.88 -26.06
CA SER A 428 -2.08 14.38 -26.36
C SER A 428 -1.16 14.35 -25.13
N ALA A 429 0.13 14.13 -25.36
CA ALA A 429 1.13 14.09 -24.29
C ALA A 429 1.14 15.40 -23.46
N GLN A 430 0.86 16.54 -24.10
CA GLN A 430 0.83 17.84 -23.42
C GLN A 430 -0.41 17.97 -22.52
N THR A 431 -1.58 17.53 -22.97
CA THR A 431 -2.81 17.55 -22.16
C THR A 431 -2.74 16.56 -21.01
N ALA A 432 -2.17 15.36 -21.24
CA ALA A 432 -1.94 14.37 -20.21
C ALA A 432 -1.00 14.90 -19.11
N LEU A 433 0.13 15.52 -19.49
CA LEU A 433 1.05 16.16 -18.55
C LEU A 433 0.38 17.30 -17.78
N SER A 434 -0.50 18.08 -18.41
CA SER A 434 -1.23 19.14 -17.71
C SER A 434 -2.21 18.57 -16.68
N LEU A 435 -2.89 17.46 -16.95
CA LEU A 435 -3.78 16.81 -15.98
C LEU A 435 -3.00 16.28 -14.78
N ASP A 436 -1.86 15.63 -15.03
CA ASP A 436 -0.96 15.14 -13.97
C ASP A 436 -0.42 16.29 -13.11
N GLN A 437 -0.01 17.40 -13.74
CA GLN A 437 0.44 18.58 -13.01
C GLN A 437 -0.67 19.15 -12.09
N GLN A 438 -1.93 19.17 -12.54
CA GLN A 438 -3.04 19.66 -11.71
C GLN A 438 -3.34 18.73 -10.54
N LEU A 439 -3.18 17.41 -10.69
CA LEU A 439 -3.27 16.48 -9.55
C LEU A 439 -2.22 16.79 -8.50
N ASP A 440 -0.96 16.94 -8.93
CA ASP A 440 0.12 17.17 -7.98
C ASP A 440 -0.06 18.51 -7.27
N GLU A 441 -0.34 19.59 -8.00
CA GLU A 441 -0.60 20.93 -7.43
C GLU A 441 -1.70 20.93 -6.35
N LEU A 442 -2.77 20.16 -6.55
CA LEU A 442 -3.88 20.04 -5.59
C LEU A 442 -3.44 19.45 -4.24
N PHE A 443 -2.47 18.53 -4.26
CA PHE A 443 -2.05 17.79 -3.05
C PHE A 443 -0.71 18.25 -2.46
N VAL A 444 0.02 19.16 -3.12
CA VAL A 444 1.25 19.79 -2.60
C VAL A 444 1.09 20.24 -1.14
N PRO A 445 0.02 20.96 -0.73
CA PRO A 445 -0.11 21.44 0.65
C PRO A 445 -0.17 20.33 1.71
N TYR A 446 -0.61 19.13 1.33
CA TYR A 446 -0.86 18.00 2.23
C TYR A 446 0.25 16.95 2.21
N LEU A 447 0.98 16.83 1.10
CA LEU A 447 1.98 15.77 0.88
C LEU A 447 3.43 16.27 0.93
N VAL A 448 3.68 17.59 0.90
CA VAL A 448 5.05 18.10 0.90
C VAL A 448 5.73 17.94 2.27
N GLY A 449 6.91 17.31 2.23
CA GLY A 449 7.80 17.10 3.37
C GLY A 449 7.42 15.89 4.22
N ASN A 450 7.98 15.81 5.44
CA ASN A 450 7.65 14.74 6.39
C ASN A 450 6.28 14.93 7.08
N SER A 451 5.49 15.93 6.66
CA SER A 451 4.24 16.33 7.32
C SER A 451 3.18 15.21 7.31
N TYR A 452 2.97 14.57 6.16
CA TYR A 452 2.04 13.44 6.02
C TYR A 452 2.49 12.25 6.88
N ILE A 453 3.73 11.80 6.72
CA ILE A 453 4.22 10.61 7.43
C ILE A 453 4.30 10.83 8.93
N ASP A 454 4.66 12.04 9.39
CA ASP A 454 4.63 12.39 10.80
C ASP A 454 3.20 12.37 11.36
N ARG A 455 2.22 12.81 10.57
CA ARG A 455 0.80 12.78 10.95
C ARG A 455 0.24 11.35 11.01
N GLU A 456 0.58 10.53 10.02
CA GLU A 456 0.26 9.09 9.99
C GLU A 456 0.87 8.37 11.20
N ARG A 457 2.16 8.62 11.48
CA ARG A 457 2.84 8.05 12.65
C ARG A 457 2.16 8.45 13.96
N LYS A 458 1.82 9.74 14.13
CA LYS A 458 1.12 10.24 15.32
C LYS A 458 -0.25 9.57 15.49
N SER A 459 -1.02 9.45 14.42
CA SER A 459 -2.33 8.78 14.46
C SER A 459 -2.18 7.31 14.87
N LEU A 460 -1.20 6.58 14.34
CA LEU A 460 -0.95 5.19 14.72
C LEU A 460 -0.46 5.07 16.18
N GLU A 461 0.38 5.99 16.65
CA GLU A 461 0.86 6.04 18.03
C GLU A 461 -0.29 6.26 19.02
N GLU A 462 -1.26 7.13 18.69
CA GLU A 462 -2.48 7.35 19.48
C GLU A 462 -3.37 6.11 19.55
N LEU A 463 -3.54 5.42 18.42
CA LEU A 463 -4.29 4.17 18.35
C LEU A 463 -3.62 3.05 19.16
N TYR A 464 -2.30 2.93 19.07
CA TYR A 464 -1.54 1.96 19.88
C TYR A 464 -1.59 2.27 21.37
N SER A 465 -1.42 3.54 21.73
CA SER A 465 -1.47 3.98 23.12
C SER A 465 -2.86 3.77 23.73
N SER A 466 -3.93 4.03 22.98
CA SER A 466 -5.30 3.75 23.43
C SER A 466 -5.55 2.26 23.61
N LEU A 467 -5.16 1.42 22.63
CA LEU A 467 -5.36 -0.02 22.73
C LEU A 467 -4.57 -0.65 23.89
N LEU A 468 -3.35 -0.16 24.14
CA LEU A 468 -2.46 -0.65 25.19
C LEU A 468 -2.63 0.10 26.52
N PHE A 469 -3.65 0.94 26.68
CA PHE A 469 -3.75 1.82 27.85
C PHE A 469 -3.90 1.04 29.16
N LYS A 470 -4.87 0.10 29.25
CA LYS A 470 -5.06 -0.75 30.45
C LYS A 470 -3.82 -1.60 30.74
N TYR A 471 -3.22 -2.16 29.70
CA TYR A 471 -1.97 -2.93 29.78
C TYR A 471 -0.82 -2.09 30.35
N THR A 472 -0.65 -0.86 29.87
CA THR A 472 0.39 0.07 30.33
C THR A 472 0.15 0.46 31.79
N ILE A 473 -1.10 0.70 32.19
CA ILE A 473 -1.45 0.96 33.60
C ILE A 473 -1.09 -0.24 34.48
N TYR A 474 -1.48 -1.47 34.08
CA TYR A 474 -1.19 -2.69 34.84
C TYR A 474 0.31 -2.81 35.15
N HIS A 475 1.14 -2.75 34.11
CA HIS A 475 2.58 -2.94 34.24
C HIS A 475 3.29 -1.73 34.86
N SER A 476 2.75 -0.52 34.75
CA SER A 476 3.27 0.67 35.47
C SER A 476 3.05 0.61 36.98
N ARG A 477 1.96 -0.03 37.44
CA ARG A 477 1.63 -0.19 38.86
C ARG A 477 2.37 -1.35 39.54
N ARG A 478 2.96 -2.28 38.77
CA ARG A 478 3.77 -3.37 39.33
C ARG A 478 5.00 -2.80 40.03
N LYS A 479 5.07 -2.96 41.35
CA LYS A 479 6.27 -2.64 42.14
C LYS A 479 7.37 -3.67 41.83
N LYS A 480 8.41 -3.25 41.12
CA LYS A 480 9.65 -4.05 41.01
C LYS A 480 10.28 -4.19 42.39
N VAL A 481 10.50 -5.43 42.86
CA VAL A 481 11.25 -5.68 44.09
C VAL A 481 12.70 -5.25 43.83
N PRO A 482 13.26 -4.26 44.56
CA PRO A 482 14.57 -3.73 44.22
C PRO A 482 15.66 -4.75 44.55
N THR A 483 16.33 -5.30 43.54
CA THR A 483 17.55 -6.11 43.72
C THR A 483 18.74 -5.45 43.02
N GLY A 484 19.41 -4.54 43.73
CA GLY A 484 20.78 -4.09 43.44
C GLY A 484 21.00 -3.07 42.31
N PHE A 485 22.27 -2.69 42.10
CA PHE A 485 22.72 -1.68 41.12
C PHE A 485 22.40 -2.03 39.66
N MET A 486 22.27 -3.32 39.31
CA MET A 486 21.82 -3.76 37.98
C MET A 486 20.32 -3.49 37.73
N ALA A 487 19.52 -3.30 38.76
CA ALA A 487 18.11 -2.96 38.61
C ALA A 487 17.88 -1.52 38.10
N SER A 488 18.86 -0.61 38.22
CA SER A 488 18.75 0.75 37.67
C SER A 488 18.76 0.77 36.14
N LEU A 489 19.41 -0.21 35.49
CA LEU A 489 19.37 -0.39 34.04
C LEU A 489 18.02 -0.98 33.58
N ALA A 490 17.39 -1.81 34.42
CA ALA A 490 16.04 -2.33 34.21
C ALA A 490 14.93 -1.31 34.52
N GLN A 491 15.25 -0.10 35.03
CA GLN A 491 14.27 0.98 35.22
C GLN A 491 13.84 1.65 33.92
N GLN A 492 14.62 1.52 32.84
CA GLN A 492 14.31 2.15 31.56
C GLN A 492 12.93 1.74 31.01
N GLY A 493 12.58 0.44 31.07
CA GLY A 493 11.28 -0.04 30.60
C GLY A 493 10.09 0.47 31.43
N THR A 494 10.23 0.52 32.76
CA THR A 494 9.16 1.04 33.65
C THR A 494 8.99 2.54 33.50
N GLN A 495 10.08 3.28 33.27
CA GLN A 495 10.04 4.72 33.00
C GLN A 495 9.36 5.00 31.65
N LEU A 496 9.65 4.22 30.60
CA LEU A 496 8.98 4.34 29.31
C LEU A 496 7.47 4.11 29.40
N LEU A 497 7.02 3.15 30.22
CA LEU A 497 5.59 2.89 30.45
C LEU A 497 4.91 4.00 31.25
N ALA A 498 5.56 4.52 32.29
CA ALA A 498 5.04 5.65 33.06
C ALA A 498 4.92 6.89 32.16
N THR A 499 5.95 7.19 31.36
CA THR A 499 5.91 8.27 30.36
C THR A 499 4.85 8.04 29.30
N ALA A 500 4.67 6.82 28.80
CA ALA A 500 3.60 6.52 27.83
C ALA A 500 2.20 6.67 28.44
N LYS A 501 2.01 6.26 29.70
CA LYS A 501 0.76 6.46 30.44
C LYS A 501 0.47 7.94 30.62
N ASP A 502 1.44 8.70 31.12
CA ASP A 502 1.27 10.13 31.42
C ASP A 502 1.07 10.92 30.12
N ALA A 503 1.84 10.63 29.07
CA ALA A 503 1.65 11.23 27.74
C ALA A 503 0.25 10.95 27.16
N TYR A 504 -0.29 9.75 27.36
CA TYR A 504 -1.65 9.42 26.91
C TYR A 504 -2.72 10.17 27.71
N ILE A 505 -2.56 10.30 29.03
CA ILE A 505 -3.47 11.05 29.90
C ILE A 505 -3.42 12.55 29.54
N ASP A 506 -2.22 13.12 29.43
CA ASP A 506 -2.01 14.53 29.05
C ASP A 506 -2.63 14.82 27.67
N ARG A 507 -2.49 13.91 26.70
CA ARG A 507 -3.15 14.03 25.38
C ARG A 507 -4.67 13.97 25.51
N LEU A 508 -5.22 13.04 26.29
CA LEU A 508 -6.67 12.94 26.54
C LEU A 508 -7.26 14.19 27.22
N ASP A 509 -6.45 14.91 27.98
CA ASP A 509 -6.80 16.15 28.67
C ASP A 509 -6.48 17.40 27.83
N SER A 510 -5.78 17.23 26.70
CA SER A 510 -5.52 18.31 25.75
C SER A 510 -6.80 18.81 25.08
N SER A 511 -6.87 20.11 24.86
CA SER A 511 -7.93 20.75 24.07
C SER A 511 -7.74 20.61 22.56
N GLU A 512 -6.63 20.02 22.12
CA GLU A 512 -6.30 19.80 20.70
C GLU A 512 -7.07 18.61 20.11
N LEU A 513 -7.50 17.66 20.95
CA LEU A 513 -8.28 16.50 20.51
C LEU A 513 -9.75 16.88 20.30
N THR A 514 -10.31 16.38 19.20
CA THR A 514 -11.73 16.56 18.91
C THR A 514 -12.59 15.68 19.82
N PRO A 515 -13.86 16.03 20.09
CA PRO A 515 -14.75 15.21 20.91
C PRO A 515 -14.88 13.77 20.40
N THR A 516 -14.93 13.61 19.07
CA THR A 516 -15.03 12.31 18.41
C THR A 516 -13.74 11.51 18.52
N GLN A 517 -12.56 12.14 18.36
CA GLN A 517 -11.26 11.49 18.63
C GLN A 517 -11.19 10.98 20.06
N LYS A 518 -11.57 11.81 21.03
CA LYS A 518 -11.55 11.47 22.45
C LYS A 518 -12.50 10.30 22.77
N ALA A 519 -13.72 10.34 22.25
CA ALA A 519 -14.68 9.25 22.39
C ALA A 519 -14.15 7.95 21.76
N MET A 520 -13.50 8.04 20.59
CA MET A 520 -12.90 6.89 19.92
C MET A 520 -11.74 6.31 20.72
N MET A 521 -10.82 7.13 21.22
CA MET A 521 -9.70 6.68 22.05
C MET A 521 -10.18 5.97 23.32
N LEU A 522 -11.22 6.49 23.99
CA LEU A 522 -11.84 5.85 25.15
C LEU A 522 -12.52 4.52 24.77
N ARG A 523 -13.15 4.44 23.59
CA ARG A 523 -13.74 3.21 23.06
C ARG A 523 -12.68 2.15 22.79
N VAL A 524 -11.58 2.51 22.13
CA VAL A 524 -10.45 1.60 21.83
C VAL A 524 -9.77 1.14 23.12
N ALA A 525 -9.65 2.02 24.11
CA ALA A 525 -9.15 1.68 25.44
C ALA A 525 -10.10 0.81 26.29
N GLY A 526 -11.33 0.56 25.81
CA GLY A 526 -12.34 -0.21 26.54
C GLY A 526 -12.86 0.48 27.80
N LEU A 527 -12.97 1.82 27.76
CA LEU A 527 -13.40 2.71 28.86
C LEU A 527 -14.73 3.42 28.53
N ARG A 528 -15.58 2.75 27.74
CA ARG A 528 -16.77 3.34 27.13
C ARG A 528 -17.79 3.92 28.13
N ASP A 529 -17.80 3.40 29.36
CA ASP A 529 -18.78 3.73 30.42
C ASP A 529 -18.14 4.40 31.66
N THR A 530 -16.87 4.81 31.61
CA THR A 530 -16.24 5.49 32.76
C THR A 530 -16.62 6.96 32.79
N ASP A 531 -17.19 7.39 33.93
CA ASP A 531 -17.55 8.79 34.21
C ASP A 531 -16.38 9.74 33.86
N PRO A 532 -16.58 10.81 33.07
CA PRO A 532 -15.52 11.75 32.70
C PRO A 532 -14.88 12.47 33.90
N ASN A 533 -15.55 12.46 35.06
CA ASN A 533 -15.06 12.98 36.34
C ASN A 533 -14.30 11.96 37.20
N LYS A 534 -14.23 10.68 36.80
CA LYS A 534 -13.49 9.67 37.54
C LYS A 534 -11.99 9.83 37.27
N ASN A 535 -11.18 9.80 38.33
CA ASN A 535 -9.74 10.02 38.23
C ASN A 535 -9.14 8.94 37.31
N LYS A 536 -8.62 9.31 36.14
CA LYS A 536 -8.09 8.37 35.13
C LYS A 536 -6.87 7.58 35.64
N ASN A 537 -6.25 8.06 36.71
CA ASN A 537 -5.20 7.36 37.45
C ASN A 537 -5.73 6.22 38.35
N GLU A 538 -7.04 6.12 38.60
CA GLU A 538 -7.71 5.12 39.45
C GLU A 538 -8.54 4.12 38.65
N ILE A 539 -8.24 3.93 37.37
CA ILE A 539 -8.88 2.87 36.57
C ILE A 539 -8.56 1.52 37.21
N GLU A 540 -9.59 0.74 37.54
CA GLU A 540 -9.43 -0.63 38.01
C GLU A 540 -8.91 -1.47 36.85
N VAL A 541 -7.80 -2.17 37.08
CA VAL A 541 -7.16 -3.01 36.07
C VAL A 541 -7.10 -4.42 36.62
N THR A 542 -7.47 -5.38 35.80
CA THR A 542 -7.50 -6.80 36.16
C THR A 542 -6.20 -7.49 35.75
N ASP A 543 -5.95 -8.69 36.28
CA ASP A 543 -4.79 -9.49 35.87
C ASP A 543 -4.85 -9.90 34.39
N GLU A 544 -6.05 -9.99 33.79
CA GLU A 544 -6.25 -10.30 32.37
C GLU A 544 -5.74 -9.16 31.46
N ASP A 545 -5.90 -7.91 31.87
CA ASP A 545 -5.42 -6.73 31.12
C ASP A 545 -3.88 -6.68 31.04
N GLY A 546 -3.18 -7.40 31.92
CA GLY A 546 -1.72 -7.52 31.94
C GLY A 546 -1.15 -8.58 31.00
N VAL A 547 -2.00 -9.42 30.40
CA VAL A 547 -1.59 -10.56 29.57
C VAL A 547 -1.45 -10.16 28.09
N LEU A 548 -0.47 -10.76 27.41
CA LEU A 548 -0.30 -10.61 25.97
C LEU A 548 -1.46 -11.25 25.20
N SER A 549 -2.04 -10.49 24.28
CA SER A 549 -3.18 -10.86 23.45
C SER A 549 -2.77 -10.84 21.98
N VAL A 550 -2.75 -12.02 21.36
CA VAL A 550 -2.51 -12.18 19.92
C VAL A 550 -3.53 -11.38 19.09
N PRO A 551 -4.83 -11.35 19.42
CA PRO A 551 -5.79 -10.48 18.75
C PRO A 551 -5.41 -8.98 18.75
N ASN A 552 -4.93 -8.46 19.88
CA ASN A 552 -4.52 -7.05 19.98
C ASN A 552 -3.30 -6.77 19.09
N ALA A 553 -2.30 -7.67 19.08
CA ALA A 553 -1.17 -7.55 18.17
C ALA A 553 -1.58 -7.59 16.69
N LYS A 554 -2.54 -8.46 16.32
CA LYS A 554 -3.10 -8.49 14.97
C LYS A 554 -3.81 -7.19 14.60
N ARG A 555 -4.57 -6.59 15.53
CA ARG A 555 -5.20 -5.27 15.32
C ARG A 555 -4.15 -4.18 15.09
N MET A 556 -3.10 -4.13 15.91
CA MET A 556 -2.00 -3.18 15.72
C MET A 556 -1.32 -3.32 14.36
N LEU A 557 -1.07 -4.56 13.92
CA LEU A 557 -0.51 -4.85 12.60
C LEU A 557 -1.48 -4.52 11.45
N LYS A 558 -2.79 -4.74 11.61
CA LYS A 558 -3.81 -4.34 10.62
C LYS A 558 -3.78 -2.83 10.42
N TRP A 559 -3.78 -2.04 11.49
CA TRP A 559 -3.72 -0.58 11.42
C TRP A 559 -2.42 -0.10 10.78
N LEU A 560 -1.28 -0.74 11.09
CA LEU A 560 -0.01 -0.44 10.44
C LEU A 560 -0.06 -0.74 8.94
N ALA A 561 -0.58 -1.90 8.55
CA ALA A 561 -0.68 -2.32 7.16
C ALA A 561 -1.54 -1.34 6.34
N GLU A 562 -2.62 -0.84 6.93
CA GLU A 562 -3.46 0.19 6.32
C GLU A 562 -2.68 1.51 6.13
N GLY A 563 -1.94 1.95 7.15
CA GLY A 563 -1.08 3.15 7.06
C GLY A 563 0.06 3.01 6.04
N VAL A 564 0.68 1.83 5.97
CA VAL A 564 1.70 1.50 4.94
C VAL A 564 1.11 1.54 3.54
N ARG A 565 -0.10 0.99 3.35
CA ARG A 565 -0.80 1.03 2.06
C ARG A 565 -1.07 2.48 1.63
N ARG A 566 -1.59 3.32 2.53
CA ARG A 566 -1.80 4.74 2.23
C ARG A 566 -0.50 5.46 1.89
N ALA A 567 0.56 5.23 2.66
CA ALA A 567 1.86 5.84 2.41
C ALA A 567 2.44 5.44 1.04
N LEU A 568 2.20 4.20 0.59
CA LEU A 568 2.60 3.73 -0.74
C LEU A 568 1.81 4.40 -1.86
N GLU A 569 0.49 4.57 -1.70
CA GLU A 569 -0.38 5.14 -2.73
C GLU A 569 -0.31 6.68 -2.79
N LEU A 570 0.01 7.35 -1.68
CA LEU A 570 0.14 8.81 -1.59
C LEU A 570 1.58 9.30 -1.81
N GLY A 571 2.58 8.50 -1.43
CA GLY A 571 3.98 8.89 -1.45
C GLY A 571 4.61 8.84 -2.84
N SER A 572 5.71 9.58 -3.00
CA SER A 572 6.59 9.41 -4.15
C SER A 572 7.39 8.12 -4.02
N GLY A 573 7.65 7.41 -5.13
CA GLY A 573 8.48 6.19 -5.11
C GLY A 573 9.90 6.40 -4.55
N SER A 574 10.38 7.65 -4.53
CA SER A 574 11.68 8.02 -3.92
C SER A 574 11.65 8.14 -2.40
N ASP A 575 10.50 8.45 -1.79
CA ASP A 575 10.39 8.64 -0.34
C ASP A 575 9.84 7.40 0.38
N THR A 576 9.22 6.46 -0.36
CA THR A 576 8.70 5.19 0.17
C THR A 576 9.67 4.48 1.13
N PRO A 577 10.98 4.32 0.85
CA PRO A 577 11.88 3.63 1.78
C PRO A 577 12.02 4.34 3.13
N LYS A 578 12.04 5.68 3.15
CA LYS A 578 12.16 6.47 4.39
C LYS A 578 10.87 6.36 5.21
N ASP A 579 9.73 6.45 4.55
CA ASP A 579 8.42 6.37 5.20
C ASP A 579 8.20 5.00 5.84
N VAL A 580 8.52 3.93 5.11
CA VAL A 580 8.44 2.56 5.62
C VAL A 580 9.43 2.33 6.76
N SER A 581 10.61 2.95 6.72
CA SER A 581 11.56 2.92 7.85
C SER A 581 11.02 3.62 9.10
N ALA A 582 10.33 4.76 8.95
CA ALA A 582 9.68 5.44 10.07
C ALA A 582 8.58 4.57 10.70
N LEU A 583 7.76 3.91 9.88
CA LEU A 583 6.72 2.98 10.32
C LEU A 583 7.27 1.71 10.97
N LEU A 584 8.40 1.18 10.48
CA LEU A 584 9.12 0.08 11.13
C LEU A 584 9.59 0.47 12.54
N ASN A 585 10.15 1.66 12.71
CA ASN A 585 10.60 2.13 14.02
C ASN A 585 9.44 2.25 15.01
N LEU A 586 8.28 2.74 14.54
CA LEU A 586 7.05 2.76 15.34
C LEU A 586 6.63 1.34 15.76
N LEU A 587 6.65 0.37 14.83
CA LEU A 587 6.32 -1.02 15.11
C LEU A 587 7.25 -1.66 16.16
N LEU A 588 8.56 -1.50 15.99
CA LEU A 588 9.56 -2.05 16.92
C LEU A 588 9.47 -1.41 18.31
N THR A 589 9.12 -0.13 18.38
CA THR A 589 8.94 0.57 19.66
C THR A 589 7.65 0.15 20.36
N SER A 590 6.52 0.17 19.64
CA SER A 590 5.20 -0.13 20.21
C SER A 590 4.99 -1.61 20.50
N ILE A 591 5.12 -2.48 19.49
CA ILE A 591 4.92 -3.93 19.66
C ILE A 591 6.14 -4.57 20.30
N GLY A 592 7.34 -4.22 19.85
CA GLY A 592 8.57 -4.82 20.38
C GLY A 592 8.82 -4.42 21.84
N GLN A 593 9.09 -3.13 22.09
CA GLN A 593 9.50 -2.65 23.41
C GLN A 593 8.33 -2.51 24.38
N VAL A 594 7.30 -1.72 24.04
CA VAL A 594 6.21 -1.40 24.97
C VAL A 594 5.35 -2.63 25.26
N TYR A 595 5.05 -3.45 24.25
CA TYR A 595 4.18 -4.61 24.43
C TYR A 595 4.94 -5.86 24.86
N ILE A 596 5.79 -6.44 24.00
CA ILE A 596 6.42 -7.75 24.25
C ILE A 596 7.49 -7.67 25.34
N GLU A 597 8.47 -6.79 25.20
CA GLU A 597 9.60 -6.71 26.16
C GLU A 597 9.11 -6.42 27.59
N THR A 598 8.09 -5.56 27.76
CA THR A 598 7.44 -5.31 29.05
C THR A 598 6.87 -6.59 29.68
N SER A 599 6.14 -7.41 28.91
CA SER A 599 5.57 -8.65 29.44
C SER A 599 6.67 -9.66 29.81
N LEU A 600 7.73 -9.72 29.02
CA LEU A 600 8.87 -10.60 29.28
C LEU A 600 9.63 -10.15 30.53
N ASP A 601 9.83 -8.85 30.73
CA ASP A 601 10.43 -8.34 31.96
C ASP A 601 9.57 -8.67 33.18
N ALA A 602 8.25 -8.56 33.04
CA ALA A 602 7.33 -8.89 34.12
C ALA A 602 7.32 -10.40 34.45
N ALA A 603 7.52 -11.26 33.45
CA ALA A 603 7.71 -12.70 33.64
C ALA A 603 9.08 -13.05 34.23
N ALA A 604 10.13 -12.32 33.85
CA ALA A 604 11.47 -12.47 34.41
C ALA A 604 11.52 -12.09 35.90
N ASP A 605 10.88 -10.99 36.28
CA ASP A 605 10.75 -10.57 37.68
C ASP A 605 9.97 -11.62 38.51
N SER A 606 8.90 -12.19 37.92
CA SER A 606 8.15 -13.29 38.55
C SER A 606 9.01 -14.55 38.72
N ALA A 607 9.82 -14.92 37.72
CA ALA A 607 10.73 -16.08 37.81
C ALA A 607 11.79 -15.88 38.90
N ALA A 608 12.44 -14.72 38.92
CA ALA A 608 13.46 -14.38 39.91
C ALA A 608 12.91 -14.38 41.35
N ALA A 609 11.67 -13.93 41.56
CA ALA A 609 11.03 -13.98 42.86
C ALA A 609 10.85 -15.41 43.39
N GLN A 610 10.70 -16.40 42.51
CA GLN A 610 10.51 -17.80 42.90
C GLN A 610 11.81 -18.51 43.31
N GLU A 611 12.99 -17.98 42.96
CA GLU A 611 14.28 -18.65 43.24
C GLU A 611 14.59 -18.81 44.73
N THR A 612 14.08 -17.90 45.57
CA THR A 612 14.41 -17.81 47.01
C THR A 612 13.29 -18.27 47.94
N LEU A 613 12.16 -18.72 47.39
CA LEU A 613 10.97 -19.05 48.19
C LEU A 613 11.10 -20.37 48.96
N LYS A 614 10.47 -20.39 50.13
CA LYS A 614 10.40 -21.58 50.99
C LYS A 614 9.18 -22.46 50.70
N VAL A 615 8.28 -22.05 49.82
CA VAL A 615 7.06 -22.77 49.43
C VAL A 615 7.25 -23.33 48.03
N GLU A 616 6.38 -24.25 47.61
CA GLU A 616 6.38 -24.77 46.22
C GLU A 616 6.29 -23.59 45.23
N PRO A 617 7.18 -23.55 44.22
CA PRO A 617 7.25 -22.41 43.32
C PRO A 617 6.04 -22.36 42.39
N ASP A 618 5.52 -21.16 42.16
CA ASP A 618 4.47 -20.93 41.17
C ASP A 618 5.09 -20.64 39.80
N LEU A 619 4.74 -21.47 38.81
CA LEU A 619 5.25 -21.42 37.44
C LEU A 619 4.21 -20.89 36.45
N ALA A 620 3.18 -20.18 36.94
CA ALA A 620 2.14 -19.57 36.10
C ALA A 620 2.68 -18.54 35.08
N TYR A 621 3.91 -18.06 35.23
CA TYR A 621 4.57 -17.16 34.28
C TYR A 621 5.11 -17.88 33.02
N LEU A 622 5.17 -19.22 32.99
CA LEU A 622 5.68 -19.94 31.81
C LEU A 622 4.73 -19.85 30.60
N PRO A 623 3.42 -20.11 30.72
CA PRO A 623 2.51 -20.04 29.57
C PRO A 623 2.43 -18.67 28.91
N SER A 624 2.80 -17.57 29.59
CA SER A 624 2.81 -16.23 28.99
C SER A 624 3.94 -16.01 27.97
N LEU A 625 4.92 -16.93 27.90
CA LEU A 625 5.96 -16.93 26.86
C LEU A 625 5.42 -17.28 25.48
N GLN A 626 4.41 -18.14 25.39
CA GLN A 626 3.89 -18.61 24.10
C GLN A 626 3.24 -17.48 23.26
N PRO A 627 2.40 -16.60 23.83
CA PRO A 627 1.92 -15.41 23.14
C PRO A 627 3.05 -14.47 22.72
N ALA A 628 4.08 -14.27 23.56
CA ALA A 628 5.23 -13.43 23.22
C ALA A 628 5.96 -13.95 21.97
N ILE A 629 6.32 -15.24 21.95
CA ILE A 629 6.98 -15.89 20.81
C ILE A 629 6.11 -15.81 19.56
N THR A 630 4.81 -16.07 19.69
CA THR A 630 3.85 -16.02 18.58
C THR A 630 3.78 -14.62 17.98
N ILE A 631 3.66 -13.58 18.81
CA ILE A 631 3.59 -12.19 18.36
C ILE A 631 4.92 -11.78 17.70
N THR A 632 6.07 -12.14 18.28
CA THR A 632 7.39 -11.89 17.67
C THR A 632 7.52 -12.52 16.29
N ASN A 633 7.05 -13.76 16.13
CA ASN A 633 7.06 -14.45 14.84
C ASN A 633 6.15 -13.76 13.81
N ILE A 634 4.95 -13.33 14.20
CA ILE A 634 4.03 -12.60 13.31
C ILE A 634 4.64 -11.25 12.93
N MET A 635 5.20 -10.52 13.89
CA MET A 635 5.88 -9.23 13.67
C MET A 635 7.06 -9.39 12.71
N SER A 636 7.94 -10.36 12.95
CA SER A 636 9.11 -10.65 12.10
C SER A 636 8.68 -11.03 10.67
N ARG A 637 7.64 -11.85 10.52
CA ARG A 637 7.09 -12.19 9.20
C ARG A 637 6.53 -10.96 8.48
N PHE A 638 5.77 -10.11 9.16
CA PHE A 638 5.23 -8.88 8.59
C PHE A 638 6.35 -7.95 8.12
N ILE A 639 7.40 -7.75 8.94
CA ILE A 639 8.54 -6.91 8.59
C ILE A 639 9.30 -7.45 7.37
N ASN A 640 9.65 -8.74 7.36
CA ASN A 640 10.43 -9.35 6.28
C ASN A 640 9.65 -9.48 4.96
N THR A 641 8.34 -9.71 5.04
CA THR A 641 7.50 -9.95 3.86
C THR A 641 6.98 -8.65 3.25
N VAL A 642 6.65 -7.65 4.08
CA VAL A 642 6.03 -6.40 3.63
C VAL A 642 7.04 -5.25 3.68
N LEU A 643 7.48 -4.86 4.88
CA LEU A 643 8.24 -3.61 5.05
C LEU A 643 9.61 -3.63 4.36
N ILE A 644 10.37 -4.72 4.50
CA ILE A 644 11.70 -4.82 3.89
C ILE A 644 11.62 -4.85 2.35
N ARG A 645 10.55 -5.44 1.79
CA ARG A 645 10.32 -5.48 0.34
C ARG A 645 10.03 -4.11 -0.25
N LEU A 646 9.27 -3.28 0.46
CA LEU A 646 8.99 -1.91 0.03
C LEU A 646 10.22 -0.98 0.05
N ALA A 647 11.30 -1.38 0.73
CA ALA A 647 12.56 -0.63 0.77
C ALA A 647 13.61 -1.12 -0.26
N GLU A 648 13.25 -2.01 -1.19
CA GLU A 648 14.21 -2.58 -2.18
C GLU A 648 14.88 -1.52 -3.07
N SER A 649 14.20 -0.41 -3.36
CA SER A 649 14.75 0.70 -4.15
C SER A 649 15.92 1.42 -3.47
N ASN A 650 16.06 1.34 -2.14
CA ASN A 650 17.14 1.97 -1.38
C ASN A 650 17.87 0.96 -0.47
N THR A 651 19.02 0.47 -0.94
CA THR A 651 19.81 -0.55 -0.26
C THR A 651 20.30 -0.15 1.14
N THR A 652 20.57 1.14 1.36
CA THR A 652 21.10 1.64 2.64
C THR A 652 20.02 1.61 3.71
N VAL A 653 18.83 2.10 3.38
CA VAL A 653 17.67 2.08 4.27
C VAL A 653 17.24 0.65 4.54
N ARG A 654 17.17 -0.20 3.51
CA ARG A 654 16.88 -1.64 3.66
C ARG A 654 17.82 -2.34 4.65
N ARG A 655 19.14 -2.16 4.49
CA ARG A 655 20.13 -2.74 5.41
C ARG A 655 19.97 -2.23 6.85
N SER A 656 19.65 -0.95 7.01
CA SER A 656 19.39 -0.36 8.33
C SER A 656 18.15 -0.99 8.98
N MET A 657 17.07 -1.16 8.21
CA MET A 657 15.84 -1.82 8.66
C MET A 657 16.05 -3.29 9.06
N GLU A 658 16.82 -4.03 8.26
CA GLU A 658 17.20 -5.42 8.58
C GLU A 658 18.00 -5.51 9.88
N LEU A 659 18.96 -4.60 10.08
CA LEU A 659 19.76 -4.52 11.29
C LEU A 659 18.89 -4.19 12.52
N GLN A 660 18.02 -3.19 12.44
CA GLN A 660 17.12 -2.81 13.52
C GLN A 660 16.16 -3.95 13.89
N THR A 661 15.63 -4.65 12.89
CA THR A 661 14.75 -5.80 13.09
C THR A 661 15.47 -6.94 13.80
N LYS A 662 16.68 -7.28 13.33
CA LYS A 662 17.51 -8.31 13.95
C LYS A 662 17.83 -7.97 15.40
N GLN A 663 18.24 -6.73 15.68
CA GLN A 663 18.50 -6.27 17.05
C GLN A 663 17.25 -6.33 17.94
N GLY A 664 16.08 -6.02 17.41
CA GLY A 664 14.81 -6.13 18.13
C GLY A 664 14.48 -7.58 18.51
N VAL A 665 14.63 -8.50 17.56
CA VAL A 665 14.39 -9.94 17.79
C VAL A 665 15.41 -10.51 18.77
N GLU A 666 16.70 -10.19 18.63
CA GLU A 666 17.77 -10.64 19.53
C GLU A 666 17.52 -10.21 20.99
N ARG A 667 16.97 -9.01 21.22
CA ARG A 667 16.60 -8.56 22.58
C ARG A 667 15.49 -9.42 23.18
N ILE A 668 14.45 -9.70 22.41
CA ILE A 668 13.31 -10.53 22.84
C ILE A 668 13.78 -11.97 23.12
N GLU A 669 14.60 -12.54 22.24
CA GLU A 669 15.18 -13.87 22.41
C GLU A 669 16.07 -13.95 23.65
N SER A 670 16.93 -12.96 23.89
CA SER A 670 17.78 -12.89 25.07
C SER A 670 16.96 -12.86 26.37
N LYS A 671 15.90 -12.03 26.44
CA LYS A 671 14.98 -11.99 27.59
C LYS A 671 14.27 -13.34 27.80
N THR A 672 13.78 -13.95 26.73
CA THR A 672 13.12 -15.26 26.78
C THR A 672 14.07 -16.34 27.32
N ASN A 673 15.31 -16.37 26.83
CA ASN A 673 16.34 -17.29 27.30
C ASN A 673 16.69 -17.10 28.78
N ASN A 674 16.71 -15.86 29.28
CA ASN A 674 16.94 -15.58 30.70
C ASN A 674 15.83 -16.13 31.59
N ILE A 675 14.56 -16.00 31.17
CA ILE A 675 13.41 -16.56 31.90
C ILE A 675 13.51 -18.08 31.96
N ILE A 676 13.86 -18.74 30.84
CA ILE A 676 14.03 -20.19 30.78
C ILE A 676 15.15 -20.66 31.72
N ARG A 677 16.30 -19.97 31.74
CA ARG A 677 17.42 -20.28 32.64
C ARG A 677 17.05 -20.10 34.11
N SER A 678 16.35 -19.02 34.45
CA SER A 678 15.84 -18.80 35.81
C SER A 678 14.85 -19.89 36.21
N THR A 679 13.92 -20.27 35.31
CA THR A 679 12.99 -21.39 35.53
C THR A 679 13.72 -22.69 35.84
N LEU A 680 14.76 -23.03 35.08
CA LEU A 680 15.58 -24.22 35.34
C LEU A 680 16.21 -24.17 36.74
N THR A 681 16.71 -23.00 37.14
CA THR A 681 17.27 -22.79 38.49
C THR A 681 16.21 -22.96 39.58
N VAL A 682 15.02 -22.39 39.42
CA VAL A 682 13.89 -22.53 40.35
C VAL A 682 13.50 -24.01 40.54
N VAL A 683 13.35 -24.74 39.43
CA VAL A 683 12.98 -26.17 39.44
C VAL A 683 14.05 -27.00 40.16
N LEU A 684 15.33 -26.79 39.85
CA LEU A 684 16.44 -27.52 40.48
C LEU A 684 16.57 -27.21 41.98
N ASN A 685 16.37 -25.96 42.39
CA ASN A 685 16.39 -25.56 43.81
C ASN A 685 15.27 -26.25 44.59
N TRP A 686 14.06 -26.30 44.02
CA TRP A 686 12.93 -26.97 44.66
C TRP A 686 13.11 -28.48 44.75
N VAL A 687 13.57 -29.12 43.67
CA VAL A 687 13.90 -30.57 43.67
C VAL A 687 14.97 -30.87 44.72
N THR A 688 16.04 -30.07 44.78
CA THR A 688 17.10 -30.22 45.80
C THR A 688 16.55 -30.13 47.22
N LYS A 689 15.61 -29.22 47.46
CA LYS A 689 14.94 -29.07 48.75
C LYS A 689 14.03 -30.26 49.10
N LEU A 690 13.25 -30.74 48.14
CA LEU A 690 12.43 -31.95 48.34
C LEU A 690 13.31 -33.15 48.67
N LEU A 691 14.40 -33.34 47.91
CA LEU A 691 15.40 -34.39 48.17
C LEU A 691 16.04 -34.26 49.56
N ALA A 692 16.29 -33.04 50.05
CA ALA A 692 16.81 -32.82 51.40
C ALA A 692 15.81 -33.21 52.51
N GLY A 693 14.51 -33.28 52.20
CA GLY A 693 13.45 -33.70 53.13
C GLY A 693 13.34 -35.22 53.33
N GLN A 694 14.03 -36.03 52.51
CA GLN A 694 13.98 -37.50 52.60
C GLN A 694 14.57 -38.01 53.92
N LYS A 695 13.84 -38.89 54.61
CA LYS A 695 14.27 -39.43 55.90
C LYS A 695 15.23 -40.60 55.69
N ARG A 696 16.23 -40.73 56.57
CA ARG A 696 17.16 -41.88 56.54
C ARG A 696 16.45 -43.23 56.74
N ALA A 697 15.31 -43.24 57.43
CA ALA A 697 14.50 -44.44 57.64
C ALA A 697 13.85 -44.95 56.34
N ASP A 698 13.68 -44.09 55.32
CA ASP A 698 13.02 -44.47 54.06
C ASP A 698 13.82 -45.54 53.29
N PHE A 699 15.16 -45.49 53.39
CA PHE A 699 16.07 -46.46 52.77
C PHE A 699 16.78 -47.39 53.77
N ARG A 700 16.47 -47.27 55.07
CA ARG A 700 16.92 -48.17 56.13
C ARG A 700 15.78 -48.44 57.13
N PRO A 701 14.69 -49.11 56.71
CA PRO A 701 13.60 -49.50 57.60
C PRO A 701 14.10 -50.42 58.72
N LYS A 702 13.51 -50.30 59.92
CA LYS A 702 13.79 -51.21 61.03
C LYS A 702 12.97 -52.49 60.89
N ASP A 703 13.43 -53.59 61.48
CA ASP A 703 12.73 -54.88 61.40
C ASP A 703 11.29 -54.82 61.95
N SER A 704 11.03 -53.96 62.94
CA SER A 704 9.68 -53.68 63.47
C SER A 704 8.73 -53.04 62.46
N ASP A 705 9.24 -52.31 61.47
CA ASP A 705 8.44 -51.62 60.46
C ASP A 705 8.01 -52.56 59.31
N LEU A 706 8.62 -53.77 59.25
CA LEU A 706 8.32 -54.81 58.26
C LEU A 706 7.16 -55.71 58.66
N GLU A 707 6.89 -55.84 59.97
CA GLU A 707 5.88 -56.76 60.55
C GLU A 707 4.42 -56.37 60.24
N GLY A 708 4.18 -55.19 59.64
CA GLY A 708 2.84 -54.68 59.33
C GLY A 708 2.43 -54.72 57.84
N GLY A 709 3.24 -55.26 56.92
CA GLY A 709 2.94 -55.36 55.47
C GLY A 709 2.89 -54.03 54.68
N ARG A 710 2.59 -52.91 55.35
CA ARG A 710 2.42 -51.57 54.75
C ARG A 710 3.65 -51.04 54.00
N TYR A 711 4.86 -51.46 54.36
CA TYR A 711 6.09 -51.03 53.68
C TYR A 711 6.27 -51.69 52.30
N PHE A 712 5.66 -52.85 52.07
CA PHE A 712 5.68 -53.51 50.76
C PHE A 712 4.55 -53.03 49.85
N GLU A 713 3.45 -52.55 50.43
CA GLU A 713 2.31 -51.91 49.73
C GLU A 713 2.66 -50.53 49.18
N THR A 714 3.63 -49.81 49.76
CA THR A 714 4.11 -48.54 49.22
C THR A 714 4.87 -48.78 47.91
N LEU A 715 4.37 -48.15 46.84
CA LEU A 715 4.94 -48.25 45.49
C LEU A 715 6.19 -47.37 45.31
N GLN A 716 6.37 -46.34 46.14
CA GLN A 716 7.46 -45.37 46.11
C GLN A 716 7.48 -44.56 47.43
N THR A 717 8.56 -43.84 47.69
CA THR A 717 8.66 -42.95 48.86
C THR A 717 7.84 -41.66 48.67
N ALA A 718 7.44 -41.02 49.79
CA ALA A 718 6.66 -39.79 49.76
C ALA A 718 7.39 -38.62 49.06
N THR A 719 8.72 -38.58 49.15
CA THR A 719 9.55 -37.60 48.44
C THR A 719 9.60 -37.89 46.95
N CYS A 720 9.71 -39.16 46.55
CA CYS A 720 9.63 -39.55 45.14
C CYS A 720 8.29 -39.17 44.52
N LEU A 721 7.17 -39.43 45.22
CA LEU A 721 5.84 -39.01 44.78
C LEU A 721 5.75 -37.48 44.60
N SER A 722 6.20 -36.71 45.60
CA SER A 722 6.16 -35.25 45.56
C SER A 722 6.98 -34.69 44.40
N ILE A 723 8.20 -35.20 44.18
CA ILE A 723 9.07 -34.77 43.08
C ILE A 723 8.44 -35.13 41.74
N CYS A 724 8.00 -36.38 41.53
CA CYS A 724 7.42 -36.78 40.24
C CYS A 724 6.13 -36.01 39.92
N THR A 725 5.30 -35.72 40.93
CA THR A 725 4.09 -34.90 40.75
C THR A 725 4.43 -33.47 40.35
N PHE A 726 5.41 -32.86 41.01
CA PHE A 726 5.92 -31.53 40.65
C PHE A 726 6.52 -31.51 39.25
N LEU A 727 7.38 -32.48 38.90
CA LEU A 727 8.01 -32.60 37.60
C LEU A 727 7.00 -32.78 36.45
N ASN A 728 5.93 -33.56 36.66
CA ASN A 728 4.85 -33.68 35.68
C ASN A 728 4.11 -32.34 35.47
N ARG A 729 3.91 -31.56 36.54
CA ARG A 729 3.32 -30.22 36.44
C ARG A 729 4.25 -29.26 35.68
N VAL A 730 5.56 -29.29 35.96
CA VAL A 730 6.56 -28.51 35.22
C VAL A 730 6.52 -28.86 33.74
N ALA A 731 6.57 -30.14 33.39
CA ALA A 731 6.54 -30.61 32.00
C ALA A 731 5.26 -30.15 31.28
N SER A 732 4.10 -30.23 31.93
CA SER A 732 2.84 -29.73 31.35
C SER A 732 2.86 -28.23 31.10
N LEU A 733 3.44 -27.43 32.01
CA LEU A 733 3.52 -25.97 31.85
C LEU A 733 4.58 -25.56 30.81
N SER A 734 5.72 -26.25 30.78
CA SER A 734 6.77 -26.04 29.78
C SER A 734 6.28 -26.37 28.36
N ALA A 735 5.48 -27.44 28.21
CA ALA A 735 4.88 -27.80 26.92
C ALA A 735 3.82 -26.81 26.42
N GLN A 736 3.19 -26.04 27.32
CA GLN A 736 2.29 -24.94 26.95
C GLN A 736 3.05 -23.66 26.56
N ALA A 737 4.27 -23.50 27.07
CA ALA A 737 5.09 -22.30 26.89
C ALA A 737 5.98 -22.34 25.64
N ILE A 738 6.54 -23.51 25.33
CA ILE A 738 7.59 -23.70 24.31
C ILE A 738 7.27 -24.95 23.49
N ASP A 739 7.53 -24.90 22.18
CA ASP A 739 7.23 -25.96 21.24
C ASP A 739 8.47 -26.50 20.50
N GLY A 740 8.28 -27.65 19.84
CA GLY A 740 9.25 -28.26 18.93
C GLY A 740 10.62 -28.54 19.54
N GLN A 741 11.66 -28.18 18.80
CA GLN A 741 13.06 -28.44 19.17
C GLN A 741 13.50 -27.69 20.43
N ASN A 742 12.93 -26.51 20.69
CA ASN A 742 13.25 -25.73 21.88
C ASN A 742 12.75 -26.42 23.16
N LEU A 743 11.57 -27.05 23.08
CA LEU A 743 11.04 -27.86 24.19
C LEU A 743 11.91 -29.10 24.43
N GLU A 744 12.40 -29.75 23.37
CA GLU A 744 13.28 -30.92 23.46
C GLU A 744 14.62 -30.57 24.15
N ILE A 745 15.23 -29.44 23.80
CA ILE A 745 16.47 -28.95 24.41
C ILE A 745 16.25 -28.64 25.89
N LEU A 746 15.20 -27.89 26.23
CA LEU A 746 14.88 -27.56 27.62
C LEU A 746 14.62 -28.82 28.46
N SER A 747 13.81 -29.73 27.95
CA SER A 747 13.46 -30.99 28.64
C SER A 747 14.70 -31.87 28.84
N SER A 748 15.59 -31.92 27.84
CA SER A 748 16.86 -32.65 27.92
C SER A 748 17.79 -32.08 28.99
N GLU A 749 18.00 -30.76 28.99
CA GLU A 749 18.86 -30.09 29.97
C GLU A 749 18.34 -30.25 31.40
N LEU A 750 17.01 -30.13 31.57
CA LEU A 750 16.36 -30.30 32.85
C LEU A 750 16.46 -31.76 33.34
N ALA A 751 16.23 -32.74 32.47
CA ALA A 751 16.33 -34.16 32.81
C ALA A 751 17.76 -34.56 33.20
N MET A 752 18.77 -34.08 32.47
CA MET A 752 20.18 -34.32 32.81
C MET A 752 20.57 -33.71 34.16
N SER A 753 20.11 -32.49 34.43
CA SER A 753 20.37 -31.79 35.69
C SER A 753 19.69 -32.49 36.89
N ILE A 754 18.43 -32.93 36.73
CA ILE A 754 17.71 -33.68 37.76
C ILE A 754 18.38 -35.03 38.00
N ARG A 755 18.80 -35.72 36.94
CA ARG A 755 19.57 -36.95 37.04
C ARG A 755 20.81 -36.74 37.91
N ASP A 756 21.61 -35.70 37.66
CA ASP A 756 22.81 -35.42 38.46
C ASP A 756 22.49 -35.15 39.95
N LEU A 757 21.40 -34.43 40.23
CA LEU A 757 20.91 -34.26 41.61
C LEU A 757 20.54 -35.59 42.28
N LEU A 758 19.87 -36.50 41.55
CA LEU A 758 19.52 -37.83 42.05
C LEU A 758 20.77 -38.68 42.30
N PHE A 759 21.75 -38.65 41.40
CA PHE A 759 23.04 -39.33 41.57
C PHE A 759 23.72 -38.90 42.87
N GLU A 760 23.84 -37.59 43.12
CA GLU A 760 24.45 -37.07 44.34
C GLU A 760 23.61 -37.31 45.59
N HIS A 761 22.29 -37.37 45.46
CA HIS A 761 21.39 -37.69 46.57
C HIS A 761 21.58 -39.13 47.06
N PHE A 762 21.55 -40.12 46.15
CA PHE A 762 21.66 -41.53 46.54
C PHE A 762 23.04 -41.89 47.11
N LYS A 763 24.11 -41.14 46.78
CA LYS A 763 25.44 -41.29 47.43
C LYS A 763 25.44 -40.94 48.92
N LYS A 764 24.42 -40.23 49.44
CA LYS A 764 24.38 -39.74 50.83
C LYS A 764 23.70 -40.70 51.81
N PHE A 765 22.91 -41.67 51.35
CA PHE A 765 22.11 -42.56 52.20
C PHE A 765 22.80 -43.91 52.41
N ASN A 766 22.64 -44.50 53.59
CA ASN A 766 23.02 -45.90 53.83
C ASN A 766 21.78 -46.77 53.61
N VAL A 767 21.92 -47.87 52.87
CA VAL A 767 20.80 -48.66 52.35
C VAL A 767 20.90 -50.13 52.81
N ASN A 768 19.84 -50.67 53.42
CA ASN A 768 19.72 -52.10 53.74
C ASN A 768 19.04 -52.89 52.61
N ALA A 769 18.98 -54.21 52.69
CA ALA A 769 18.43 -55.05 51.62
C ALA A 769 16.98 -54.67 51.23
N THR A 770 16.13 -54.42 52.23
CA THR A 770 14.73 -54.00 52.01
C THR A 770 14.64 -52.57 51.45
N GLY A 771 15.49 -51.66 51.89
CA GLY A 771 15.61 -50.30 51.37
C GLY A 771 16.15 -50.26 49.94
N GLY A 772 16.97 -51.23 49.53
CA GLY A 772 17.44 -51.38 48.14
C GLY A 772 16.30 -51.63 47.14
N LEU A 773 15.28 -52.38 47.57
CA LEU A 773 14.04 -52.55 46.80
C LEU A 773 13.27 -51.23 46.66
N MET A 774 13.21 -50.44 47.72
CA MET A 774 12.56 -49.11 47.69
C MET A 774 13.32 -48.12 46.80
N VAL A 775 14.66 -48.10 46.87
CA VAL A 775 15.51 -47.29 45.98
C VAL A 775 15.27 -47.65 44.51
N THR A 776 15.13 -48.94 44.20
CA THR A 776 14.88 -49.39 42.82
C THR A 776 13.48 -49.01 42.33
N LYS A 777 12.47 -49.07 43.20
CA LYS A 777 11.12 -48.56 42.90
C LYS A 777 11.14 -47.05 42.64
N ASP A 778 11.77 -46.27 43.52
CA ASP A 778 11.91 -44.80 43.36
C ASP A 778 12.64 -44.43 42.08
N ILE A 779 13.79 -45.08 41.80
CA ILE A 779 14.57 -44.87 40.57
C ILE A 779 13.74 -45.23 39.33
N SER A 780 13.02 -46.35 39.35
CA SER A 780 12.16 -46.74 38.23
C SER A 780 11.08 -45.70 37.97
N LYS A 781 10.50 -45.11 39.04
CA LYS A 781 9.52 -44.04 38.91
C LYS A 781 10.13 -42.74 38.38
N TYR A 782 11.31 -42.34 38.86
CA TYR A 782 12.03 -41.17 38.34
C TYR A 782 12.38 -41.34 36.87
N THR A 783 12.93 -42.50 36.48
CA THR A 783 13.26 -42.82 35.08
C THR A 783 12.02 -42.82 34.20
N SER A 784 10.90 -43.42 34.63
CA SER A 784 9.63 -43.34 33.90
C SER A 784 9.18 -41.88 33.72
N THR A 785 9.15 -41.09 34.79
CA THR A 785 8.68 -39.71 34.75
C THR A 785 9.52 -38.83 33.83
N LEU A 786 10.85 -39.00 33.84
CA LEU A 786 11.76 -38.25 32.97
C LEU A 786 11.71 -38.71 31.51
N LYS A 787 11.49 -40.01 31.26
CA LYS A 787 11.35 -40.57 29.91
C LYS A 787 10.05 -40.18 29.21
N ASP A 788 9.01 -39.83 29.97
CA ASP A 788 7.75 -39.35 29.42
C ASP A 788 7.91 -37.96 28.74
N TRP A 789 9.05 -37.29 28.93
CA TRP A 789 9.35 -35.98 28.33
C TRP A 789 9.93 -36.12 26.91
N PRO A 790 9.80 -35.09 26.05
CA PRO A 790 10.48 -35.06 24.77
C PRO A 790 11.98 -34.86 24.97
N LEU A 791 12.75 -35.95 24.96
CA LEU A 791 14.20 -35.95 25.18
C LEU A 791 14.98 -36.24 23.90
N THR A 792 16.18 -35.65 23.80
CA THR A 792 17.19 -36.11 22.84
C THR A 792 17.64 -37.53 23.17
N LYS A 793 18.07 -38.28 22.16
CA LYS A 793 18.59 -39.66 22.34
C LYS A 793 19.75 -39.75 23.35
N GLU A 794 20.54 -38.68 23.46
CA GLU A 794 21.66 -38.60 24.41
C GLU A 794 21.18 -38.42 25.84
N ALA A 795 20.19 -37.56 26.07
CA ALA A 795 19.57 -37.36 27.36
C ALA A 795 18.81 -38.61 27.82
N GLU A 796 18.06 -39.26 26.93
CA GLU A 796 17.35 -40.52 27.24
C GLU A 796 18.31 -41.61 27.73
N GLY A 797 19.41 -41.85 26.98
CA GLY A 797 20.44 -42.81 27.38
C GLY A 797 21.13 -42.43 28.69
N SER A 798 21.28 -41.13 28.98
CA SER A 798 21.85 -40.66 30.25
C SER A 798 20.90 -40.92 31.44
N VAL A 799 19.59 -40.78 31.25
CA VAL A 799 18.57 -41.07 32.25
C VAL A 799 18.46 -42.57 32.53
N GLU A 800 18.68 -43.43 31.53
CA GLU A 800 18.71 -44.90 31.71
C GLU A 800 19.79 -45.38 32.67
N VAL A 801 20.92 -44.66 32.77
CA VAL A 801 22.00 -44.99 33.70
C VAL A 801 21.51 -45.00 35.15
N LEU A 802 20.47 -44.22 35.50
CA LEU A 802 19.87 -44.27 36.85
C LEU A 802 19.35 -45.68 37.19
N SER A 803 18.76 -46.39 36.23
CA SER A 803 18.26 -47.75 36.44
C SER A 803 19.38 -48.75 36.74
N GLU A 804 20.60 -48.50 36.24
CA GLU A 804 21.77 -49.30 36.60
C GLU A 804 22.13 -49.13 38.07
N ILE A 805 21.97 -47.93 38.64
CA ILE A 805 22.27 -47.64 40.06
C ILE A 805 21.31 -48.38 40.98
N GLY A 806 20.00 -48.41 40.67
CA GLY A 806 19.02 -49.14 41.47
C GLY A 806 19.42 -50.61 41.65
N ASN A 807 19.86 -51.23 40.55
CA ASN A 807 20.37 -52.61 40.57
C ASN A 807 21.58 -52.78 41.50
N LEU A 808 22.49 -51.81 41.61
CA LEU A 808 23.68 -51.89 42.47
C LEU A 808 23.36 -52.03 43.96
N PHE A 809 22.20 -51.59 44.42
CA PHE A 809 21.80 -51.72 45.82
C PHE A 809 21.15 -53.08 46.16
N ILE A 810 20.75 -53.87 45.17
CA ILE A 810 20.04 -55.15 45.38
C ILE A 810 20.94 -56.36 45.08
N ILE A 811 21.81 -56.28 44.06
CA ILE A 811 22.53 -57.46 43.55
C ILE A 811 23.54 -58.03 44.55
N GLY A 812 23.76 -59.35 44.51
CA GLY A 812 24.72 -60.05 45.36
C GLY A 812 26.20 -59.81 44.97
N PRO A 813 27.16 -60.23 45.80
CA PRO A 813 28.59 -59.95 45.61
C PRO A 813 29.18 -60.55 44.32
N GLU A 814 28.66 -61.67 43.82
CA GLU A 814 29.11 -62.25 42.54
C GLU A 814 28.67 -61.40 41.34
N ALA A 815 27.41 -60.96 41.31
CA ALA A 815 26.90 -60.08 40.27
C ALA A 815 27.52 -58.68 40.31
N LEU A 816 27.92 -58.19 41.50
CA LEU A 816 28.71 -56.96 41.64
C LEU A 816 30.09 -57.08 40.98
N ARG A 817 30.73 -58.26 41.09
CA ARG A 817 32.04 -58.54 40.47
C ARG A 817 31.97 -58.55 38.95
N ASP A 818 30.89 -59.08 38.38
CA ASP A 818 30.73 -59.08 36.92
C ASP A 818 30.36 -57.69 36.37
N ARG A 819 29.57 -56.92 37.13
CA ARG A 819 29.30 -55.51 36.81
C ARG A 819 30.56 -54.65 36.89
N SER A 820 31.42 -54.85 37.90
CA SER A 820 32.68 -54.09 38.03
C SER A 820 33.65 -54.34 36.87
N ARG A 821 33.70 -55.56 36.33
CA ARG A 821 34.50 -55.93 35.14
C ARG A 821 34.02 -55.23 33.86
N THR A 822 32.74 -54.88 33.79
CA THR A 822 32.11 -54.27 32.61
C THR A 822 32.33 -52.74 32.55
N ILE A 823 32.83 -52.12 33.63
CA ILE A 823 33.10 -50.67 33.72
C ILE A 823 34.49 -50.37 33.17
N GLN A 824 34.57 -49.98 31.90
CA GLN A 824 35.83 -49.57 31.26
C GLN A 824 36.28 -48.16 31.69
N PRO A 825 37.60 -47.92 31.85
CA PRO A 825 38.14 -46.58 32.09
C PRO A 825 38.08 -45.73 30.81
N GLY A 826 37.32 -44.62 30.83
CA GLY A 826 37.48 -43.55 29.83
C GLY A 826 36.34 -43.33 28.82
N GLY A 827 35.14 -43.88 29.01
CA GLY A 827 34.00 -43.58 28.12
C GLY A 827 33.22 -42.34 28.57
N ALA A 828 33.31 -41.24 27.81
CA ALA A 828 32.50 -40.05 28.04
C ALA A 828 30.99 -40.36 27.94
N GLY A 829 30.23 -39.94 28.94
CA GLY A 829 28.80 -39.67 28.86
C GLY A 829 27.80 -40.84 28.98
N LYS A 830 28.20 -42.11 28.81
CA LYS A 830 27.23 -43.23 28.72
C LYS A 830 27.31 -44.30 29.81
N LYS A 831 28.26 -44.23 30.75
CA LYS A 831 28.51 -45.29 31.73
C LYS A 831 28.91 -44.76 33.10
N LEU A 832 28.49 -45.46 34.15
CA LEU A 832 28.87 -45.18 35.53
C LEU A 832 30.39 -45.24 35.71
N GLN A 833 31.00 -44.20 36.29
CA GLN A 833 32.44 -44.17 36.51
C GLN A 833 32.86 -45.11 37.66
N LYS A 834 34.11 -45.58 37.64
CA LYS A 834 34.66 -46.43 38.71
C LYS A 834 34.56 -45.78 40.11
N ALA A 835 34.79 -44.47 40.19
CA ALA A 835 34.69 -43.71 41.44
C ALA A 835 33.25 -43.69 41.97
N ASP A 836 32.27 -43.47 41.08
CA ASP A 836 30.85 -43.46 41.44
C ASP A 836 30.35 -44.85 41.82
N PHE A 837 30.74 -45.89 41.07
CA PHE A 837 30.44 -47.28 41.40
C PHE A 837 30.93 -47.64 42.81
N ARG A 838 32.17 -47.28 43.13
CA ARG A 838 32.73 -47.47 44.49
C ARG A 838 31.92 -46.71 45.55
N ALA A 839 31.53 -45.46 45.27
CA ALA A 839 30.75 -44.64 46.19
C ALA A 839 29.37 -45.24 46.49
N PHE A 840 28.67 -45.77 45.49
CA PHE A 840 27.36 -46.43 45.70
C PHE A 840 27.47 -47.76 46.45
N VAL A 841 28.47 -48.59 46.14
CA VAL A 841 28.65 -49.90 46.82
C VAL A 841 29.03 -49.73 48.29
N LEU A 842 29.82 -48.69 48.65
CA LEU A 842 30.16 -48.36 50.03
C LEU A 842 28.96 -47.93 50.89
N LYS A 843 27.83 -47.58 50.26
CA LYS A 843 26.62 -47.13 50.94
C LYS A 843 25.66 -48.26 51.30
N ARG A 844 25.96 -49.49 50.89
CA ARG A 844 25.20 -50.68 51.30
C ARG A 844 25.55 -51.08 52.74
N ASP A 845 24.57 -51.56 53.50
CA ASP A 845 24.80 -52.02 54.88
C ASP A 845 25.70 -53.28 54.93
N ASP A 846 25.69 -54.10 53.86
CA ASP A 846 26.56 -55.27 53.68
C ASP A 846 27.94 -54.93 53.08
N SER A 847 28.28 -53.65 52.93
CA SER A 847 29.55 -53.19 52.34
C SER A 847 30.78 -53.68 53.11
N GLY A 848 30.66 -53.93 54.42
CA GLY A 848 31.71 -54.52 55.26
C GLY A 848 31.88 -56.04 55.11
N SER A 849 31.02 -56.71 54.36
CA SER A 849 31.11 -58.16 54.14
C SER A 849 32.33 -58.53 53.28
N VAL A 850 32.92 -59.70 53.54
CA VAL A 850 34.13 -60.19 52.84
C VAL A 850 33.91 -60.26 51.32
N GLY A 851 32.70 -60.64 50.89
CA GLY A 851 32.33 -60.72 49.48
C GLY A 851 32.33 -59.36 48.78
N VAL A 852 31.75 -58.32 49.41
CA VAL A 852 31.68 -56.98 48.82
C VAL A 852 33.03 -56.25 48.92
N GLN A 853 33.77 -56.42 50.02
CA GLN A 853 35.13 -55.89 50.16
C GLN A 853 36.09 -56.46 49.12
N SER A 854 35.96 -57.74 48.77
CA SER A 854 36.73 -58.35 47.68
C SER A 854 36.46 -57.71 46.32
N VAL A 855 35.21 -57.30 46.04
CA VAL A 855 34.86 -56.57 44.82
C VAL A 855 35.42 -55.15 44.85
N LEU A 856 35.33 -54.47 45.98
CA LEU A 856 35.85 -53.11 46.17
C LEU A 856 37.38 -53.03 46.08
N ALA A 857 38.09 -54.05 46.56
CA ALA A 857 39.54 -54.15 46.47
C ALA A 857 40.04 -54.50 45.04
N GLY A 858 39.16 -55.03 44.19
CA GLY A 858 39.46 -55.40 42.80
C GLY A 858 39.10 -54.36 41.73
N LEU A 859 38.53 -53.21 42.12
CA LEU A 859 38.20 -52.07 41.26
C LEU A 859 39.41 -51.19 40.99
#